data_AF-A0A6A5TEW1-F1
#
_entry.id   AF-A0A6A5TEW1-F1
#
_cell.length_a   1.000
_cell.length_b   1.000
_cell.length_c   1.000
_cell.angle_alpha   90.00
_cell.angle_beta   90.00
_cell.angle_gamma   90.00
#
_symmetry.space_group_name_H-M   'P 1'
#
loop_
_entity.id
_entity.type
_entity.pdbx_description
1 polymer ?
#
loop_
_entity_poly.entity_id
_entity_poly.type
_entity_poly.pdbx_seq_one_letter_code
_entity_poly.pdbx_strand_id
1 'polypeptide(L)'
;MSGTTPNAAAAQSNGEAHSDPEPSARPPLNATGNGNASSTTPKRKPSQHIRLADHFQRPHLAGDHRTLSDALRAERSREEQETLLGDDELAGPDGCLREEGQETGPRQVFHPDANTGLNIYYTIHRIRRLVLASIEDPYTKDQLKEPRMNVLVVKPLVDRLYDDEDISVVYCLLVNRMQFLREQHFQHHHQTVNLTRANLCELVAMKVLRRHDEEATGRQGLLLLARILVAPFQPFQNAPADICPRPRQWQYNFQGGYEGKLTALEVAIVSESKTLLSSSACQKVIDAVYRGRVVYTPTTFLDILPDHYKHKPISLYDPRKAPLLNQYRLIVPRTRYLIEVTQFVVLLALYCFAMIEQNHADFTSAEALFMVYAAGWTLDECCSMLEHGWTVHTQELWAFLDLTFVAVYLCYFFARIYAWTVGNTDYGRQALDILAIAAPILFPRLAFNLMPENMLFIALRAMVKEFTALSLIAVWCFGGFLLSLKWLSMGAAHVDSVDSPNTITVSKWMLWIWFGLDGTGIEKAPAFHEVLGPALMVVYAFLGNTLFLTILISILSNTFSQIAADATSEIQFRRAVSTFEGVKSDSLFAYFSPFNLVGLFVLLPLKFILTPRWFHKINITIVRILNAPLLLCIAWYERRYLWKPARKPVGGLGLSHSKMKGWGWWNTFNAHAEIQKVFDEDPPEEVLRQIEEEDDLEDAILENSFAGTAAALARSRSPGNAGSAGVGQAKARRRRLSSVC
;
A
#
# COMPACT_ATOMS: atom_id res chain seq x y z
N MET A 1 34.30 9.90 64.23
CA MET A 1 35.66 10.40 63.96
C MET A 1 35.53 11.48 62.90
N SER A 2 35.32 12.73 63.36
CA SER A 2 36.28 13.86 63.23
C SER A 2 36.42 14.32 61.77
N GLY A 3 35.80 15.43 61.33
CA GLY A 3 36.07 16.83 61.75
C GLY A 3 37.31 17.31 60.96
N THR A 4 37.29 18.35 60.11
CA THR A 4 37.26 19.81 60.42
C THR A 4 37.39 20.59 59.07
N THR A 5 36.45 21.47 58.61
CA THR A 5 36.29 22.96 58.77
C THR A 5 37.35 23.87 58.05
N PRO A 6 37.17 25.21 57.85
CA PRO A 6 35.99 26.10 57.59
C PRO A 6 36.27 27.33 56.63
N ASN A 7 35.35 28.33 56.64
CA ASN A 7 35.46 29.82 56.38
C ASN A 7 35.18 30.38 54.97
N ALA A 8 34.50 31.54 54.73
CA ALA A 8 34.00 32.66 55.58
C ALA A 8 33.00 33.61 54.84
N ALA A 9 32.20 34.36 55.64
CA ALA A 9 31.69 35.76 55.56
C ALA A 9 31.00 36.33 54.26
N ALA A 10 29.74 36.80 54.30
CA ALA A 10 29.19 38.12 54.72
C ALA A 10 29.66 39.31 53.83
N ALA A 11 28.86 40.25 53.30
CA ALA A 11 27.67 40.94 53.83
C ALA A 11 26.92 41.81 52.77
N GLN A 12 25.62 42.07 53.03
CA GLN A 12 24.80 43.32 52.82
C GLN A 12 24.57 43.87 51.38
N SER A 13 23.41 44.42 50.98
CA SER A 13 22.39 45.21 51.69
C SER A 13 21.05 45.33 50.90
N ASN A 14 19.94 45.40 51.67
CA ASN A 14 18.71 46.23 51.59
C ASN A 14 18.07 46.58 50.23
N GLY A 15 16.75 46.62 50.06
CA GLY A 15 15.60 46.66 50.98
C GLY A 15 14.39 47.25 50.24
N GLU A 16 13.21 46.74 50.55
CA GLU A 16 11.91 46.89 49.88
C GLU A 16 11.24 48.26 50.02
N ALA A 17 10.27 48.60 49.14
CA ALA A 17 8.82 48.66 49.46
C ALA A 17 7.99 49.67 48.61
N HIS A 18 6.91 49.11 48.04
CA HIS A 18 5.50 49.57 47.98
C HIS A 18 4.98 50.87 47.30
N SER A 19 3.99 50.59 46.41
CA SER A 19 2.60 51.11 46.28
C SER A 19 2.27 52.41 45.50
N ASP A 20 1.31 52.21 44.56
CA ASP A 20 0.42 53.12 43.79
C ASP A 20 -0.21 54.29 44.61
N PRO A 21 -0.93 55.33 44.05
CA PRO A 21 -1.74 55.34 42.82
C PRO A 21 -1.92 56.69 42.02
N GLU A 22 -2.41 56.58 40.76
CA GLU A 22 -3.36 57.42 39.96
C GLU A 22 -3.29 59.01 39.92
N PRO A 23 -4.10 59.75 39.09
CA PRO A 23 -3.60 60.61 37.99
C PRO A 23 -3.95 62.12 38.07
N SER A 24 -3.42 62.97 37.16
CA SER A 24 -4.09 64.10 36.44
C SER A 24 -3.24 65.36 36.08
N ALA A 25 -3.31 65.72 34.79
CA ALA A 25 -3.51 67.03 34.11
C ALA A 25 -2.79 68.37 34.45
N ARG A 26 -2.11 68.92 33.39
CA ARG A 26 -2.09 70.32 32.82
C ARG A 26 -1.34 71.46 33.58
N PRO A 27 -1.09 72.68 32.98
CA PRO A 27 -0.64 73.17 31.64
C PRO A 27 0.45 74.31 31.81
N PRO A 28 0.53 75.49 31.12
CA PRO A 28 0.45 75.94 29.68
C PRO A 28 1.65 76.87 29.22
N LEU A 29 1.69 77.34 27.94
CA LEU A 29 1.71 78.77 27.49
C LEU A 29 2.35 79.09 26.10
N ASN A 30 1.57 79.79 25.25
CA ASN A 30 1.88 80.93 24.33
C ASN A 30 2.81 80.77 23.10
N ALA A 31 2.65 81.41 21.92
CA ALA A 31 1.86 82.57 21.47
C ALA A 31 1.67 82.64 19.91
N THR A 32 0.55 83.27 19.49
CA THR A 32 0.31 84.24 18.38
C THR A 32 0.82 84.07 16.93
N GLY A 33 -0.10 84.26 15.96
CA GLY A 33 0.20 84.98 14.70
C GLY A 33 -0.54 84.60 13.39
N ASN A 34 -1.69 85.24 13.12
CA ASN A 34 -2.37 85.61 11.85
C ASN A 34 -2.10 84.92 10.48
N GLY A 35 -3.18 84.68 9.71
CA GLY A 35 -3.23 85.02 8.27
C GLY A 35 -3.94 84.03 7.31
N ASN A 36 -5.16 84.39 6.89
CA ASN A 36 -6.07 83.75 5.92
C ASN A 36 -5.48 83.11 4.63
N ALA A 37 -5.99 81.92 4.26
CA ALA A 37 -6.62 81.63 2.95
C ALA A 37 -7.19 80.19 2.87
N SER A 38 -8.44 80.10 2.41
CA SER A 38 -9.24 78.92 2.00
C SER A 38 -8.53 78.03 0.94
N SER A 39 -8.69 76.70 0.79
CA SER A 39 -9.86 75.83 0.86
C SER A 39 -9.47 74.32 0.80
N THR A 40 -10.18 73.51 1.60
CA THR A 40 -10.66 72.11 1.41
C THR A 40 -9.78 71.02 0.75
N THR A 41 -9.37 70.03 1.56
CA THR A 41 -9.54 68.56 1.36
C THR A 41 -9.16 67.80 2.65
N PRO A 42 -9.84 66.69 3.04
CA PRO A 42 -9.55 65.99 4.30
C PRO A 42 -8.35 65.03 4.18
N LYS A 43 -7.41 65.13 5.13
CA LYS A 43 -6.31 64.17 5.33
C LYS A 43 -6.84 62.79 5.74
N ARG A 44 -6.44 61.75 5.01
CA ARG A 44 -6.57 60.32 5.39
C ARG A 44 -5.90 60.06 6.75
N LYS A 45 -6.55 59.29 7.62
CA LYS A 45 -5.92 58.63 8.79
C LYS A 45 -4.87 57.62 8.29
N PRO A 46 -3.73 57.45 8.98
CA PRO A 46 -2.79 56.39 8.65
C PRO A 46 -3.42 55.03 8.98
N SER A 47 -3.41 54.11 8.02
CA SER A 47 -3.79 52.72 8.23
C SER A 47 -2.84 52.07 9.22
N GLN A 48 -3.42 51.42 10.23
CA GLN A 48 -2.70 50.59 11.17
C GLN A 48 -2.22 49.34 10.41
N HIS A 49 -0.95 49.33 10.01
CA HIS A 49 -0.33 48.18 9.38
C HIS A 49 -0.25 47.07 10.42
N ILE A 50 -1.18 46.11 10.39
CA ILE A 50 -1.04 44.86 11.12
C ILE A 50 0.12 44.12 10.43
N ARG A 51 1.24 43.96 11.14
CA ARG A 51 2.36 43.13 10.67
C ARG A 51 1.91 41.67 10.74
N LEU A 52 1.43 41.15 9.62
CA LEU A 52 1.01 39.74 9.47
C LEU A 52 2.14 38.73 9.68
N ALA A 53 3.41 39.18 9.71
CA ALA A 53 4.57 38.31 9.84
C ALA A 53 4.75 37.70 11.24
N ASP A 54 4.22 38.33 12.29
CA ASP A 54 4.45 37.89 13.68
C ASP A 54 3.39 36.88 14.18
N HIS A 55 2.32 36.64 13.41
CA HIS A 55 1.26 35.67 13.76
C HIS A 55 1.39 34.30 13.08
N PHE A 56 2.44 34.07 12.28
CA PHE A 56 2.71 32.78 11.62
C PHE A 56 3.90 32.01 12.22
N GLN A 57 4.22 32.21 13.49
CA GLN A 57 5.05 31.24 14.21
C GLN A 57 4.18 30.03 14.59
N ARG A 58 4.13 29.05 13.69
CA ARG A 58 3.59 27.71 13.96
C ARG A 58 4.71 26.85 14.56
N PRO A 59 4.65 26.47 15.85
CA PRO A 59 5.44 25.34 16.32
C PRO A 59 4.79 24.05 15.79
N HIS A 60 5.52 22.92 15.81
CA HIS A 60 5.05 21.57 15.46
C HIS A 60 4.54 21.35 14.02
N LEU A 61 5.48 21.38 13.07
CA LEU A 61 5.31 20.85 11.72
C LEU A 61 6.28 19.71 11.45
N ALA A 62 5.90 18.51 11.88
CA ALA A 62 6.40 17.24 11.39
C ALA A 62 5.19 16.43 10.90
N GLY A 63 4.83 16.64 9.64
CA GLY A 63 3.71 15.97 8.98
C GLY A 63 3.53 16.56 7.58
N ASP A 64 3.67 15.71 6.56
CA ASP A 64 3.53 16.05 5.14
C ASP A 64 2.25 16.87 4.88
N HIS A 65 2.41 18.15 4.54
CA HIS A 65 1.31 18.95 4.04
C HIS A 65 1.03 18.58 2.58
N ARG A 66 -0.06 17.85 2.34
CA ARG A 66 -0.74 17.90 1.05
C ARG A 66 -1.20 19.33 0.84
N THR A 67 -0.79 19.97 -0.25
CA THR A 67 -1.25 21.32 -0.57
C THR A 67 -2.77 21.31 -0.71
N LEU A 68 -3.45 22.40 -0.34
CA LEU A 68 -4.92 22.49 -0.43
C LEU A 68 -5.40 22.22 -1.87
N SER A 69 -4.61 22.60 -2.87
CA SER A 69 -4.80 22.24 -4.28
C SER A 69 -4.74 20.73 -4.53
N ASP A 70 -3.82 20.00 -3.90
CA ASP A 70 -3.76 18.54 -4.02
C ASP A 70 -4.96 17.86 -3.34
N ALA A 71 -5.42 18.40 -2.20
CA ALA A 71 -6.60 17.90 -1.51
C ALA A 71 -7.89 18.13 -2.34
N LEU A 72 -8.05 19.31 -2.94
CA LEU A 72 -9.16 19.63 -3.83
C LEU A 72 -9.13 18.82 -5.12
N ARG A 73 -7.95 18.61 -5.71
CA ARG A 73 -7.79 17.75 -6.90
C ARG A 73 -8.13 16.30 -6.57
N ALA A 74 -7.79 15.84 -5.37
CA ALA A 74 -8.17 14.51 -4.89
C ALA A 74 -9.69 14.37 -4.70
N GLU A 75 -10.36 15.35 -4.08
CA GLU A 75 -11.82 15.35 -3.94
C GLU A 75 -12.53 15.43 -5.30
N ARG A 76 -12.14 16.34 -6.20
CA ARG A 76 -12.71 16.41 -7.56
C ARG A 76 -12.54 15.10 -8.31
N SER A 77 -11.35 14.49 -8.26
CA SER A 77 -11.12 13.19 -8.90
C SER A 77 -11.95 12.06 -8.29
N ARG A 78 -12.30 12.17 -7.00
CA ARG A 78 -13.13 11.20 -6.30
C ARG A 78 -14.61 11.39 -6.61
N GLU A 79 -15.08 12.62 -6.75
CA GLU A 79 -16.43 12.93 -7.22
C GLU A 79 -16.64 12.49 -8.67
N GLU A 80 -15.70 12.82 -9.56
CA GLU A 80 -15.70 12.35 -10.94
C GLU A 80 -15.80 10.83 -11.00
N GLN A 81 -15.05 10.13 -10.14
CA GLN A 81 -15.11 8.68 -10.01
C GLN A 81 -16.42 8.13 -9.42
N GLU A 82 -17.19 8.91 -8.68
CA GLU A 82 -18.47 8.49 -8.11
C GLU A 82 -19.65 8.71 -9.07
N THR A 83 -19.49 9.60 -10.07
CA THR A 83 -20.51 9.98 -11.05
C THR A 83 -20.19 9.57 -12.48
N LEU A 84 -19.28 8.60 -12.70
CA LEU A 84 -18.84 8.20 -14.06
C LEU A 84 -19.94 7.66 -14.97
N LEU A 85 -21.09 7.22 -14.43
CA LEU A 85 -22.18 6.60 -15.18
C LEU A 85 -23.40 7.53 -15.24
N GLY A 86 -23.85 7.86 -16.45
CA GLY A 86 -25.11 8.56 -16.68
C GLY A 86 -26.33 7.63 -16.58
N ASP A 87 -27.51 8.18 -16.26
CA ASP A 87 -28.75 7.41 -16.10
C ASP A 87 -29.20 6.71 -17.41
N ASP A 88 -28.77 7.20 -18.57
CA ASP A 88 -29.22 6.76 -19.90
C ASP A 88 -28.34 5.65 -20.54
N GLU A 89 -27.25 5.22 -19.89
CA GLU A 89 -26.26 4.31 -20.51
C GLU A 89 -26.62 2.82 -20.39
N LEU A 90 -26.77 2.10 -21.51
CA LEU A 90 -27.12 0.66 -21.55
C LEU A 90 -25.91 -0.24 -21.28
N ALA A 91 -25.81 -0.81 -20.07
CA ALA A 91 -24.89 -1.90 -19.75
C ALA A 91 -25.41 -3.25 -20.28
N GLY A 92 -24.49 -4.18 -20.58
CA GLY A 92 -24.84 -5.53 -21.01
C GLY A 92 -25.53 -6.36 -19.91
N PRO A 93 -26.05 -7.56 -20.23
CA PRO A 93 -26.78 -8.41 -19.28
C PRO A 93 -25.95 -8.88 -18.06
N ASP A 94 -24.62 -8.76 -18.14
CA ASP A 94 -23.70 -9.05 -17.05
C ASP A 94 -23.39 -7.81 -16.17
N GLY A 95 -23.98 -6.65 -16.48
CA GLY A 95 -23.72 -5.37 -15.82
C GLY A 95 -22.44 -4.65 -16.28
N CYS A 96 -21.71 -5.15 -17.27
CA CYS A 96 -20.50 -4.50 -17.78
C CYS A 96 -20.82 -3.54 -18.93
N LEU A 97 -20.24 -2.34 -18.88
CA LEU A 97 -20.28 -1.35 -19.95
C LEU A 97 -19.10 -1.57 -20.91
N ARG A 98 -19.41 -1.72 -22.20
CA ARG A 98 -18.41 -1.92 -23.27
C ARG A 98 -18.43 -0.69 -24.17
N GLU A 99 -17.25 -0.16 -24.52
CA GLU A 99 -17.12 1.07 -25.30
C GLU A 99 -17.59 0.92 -26.77
N GLU A 100 -17.57 -0.28 -27.34
CA GLU A 100 -17.79 -0.46 -28.78
C GLU A 100 -19.08 -1.17 -29.18
N GLY A 101 -20.05 -1.35 -28.28
CA GLY A 101 -21.28 -2.10 -28.63
C GLY A 101 -21.02 -3.53 -29.14
N GLN A 102 -19.80 -4.05 -29.00
CA GLN A 102 -19.44 -5.43 -29.29
C GLN A 102 -20.10 -6.31 -28.24
N GLU A 103 -21.33 -6.72 -28.55
CA GLU A 103 -21.94 -7.86 -27.91
C GLU A 103 -21.06 -9.07 -28.24
N THR A 104 -20.31 -9.56 -27.25
CA THR A 104 -19.81 -10.94 -27.31
C THR A 104 -21.03 -11.81 -27.56
N GLY A 105 -21.12 -12.38 -28.76
CA GLY A 105 -22.24 -13.25 -29.09
C GLY A 105 -22.33 -14.36 -28.03
N PRO A 106 -23.51 -14.95 -27.79
CA PRO A 106 -23.73 -15.95 -26.74
C PRO A 106 -22.81 -17.19 -26.82
N ARG A 107 -22.04 -17.33 -27.91
CA ARG A 107 -21.08 -18.40 -28.21
C ARG A 107 -19.61 -17.99 -28.21
N GLN A 108 -19.25 -16.71 -28.07
CA GLN A 108 -17.84 -16.29 -27.98
C GLN A 108 -17.34 -16.50 -26.55
N VAL A 109 -16.51 -17.54 -26.41
CA VAL A 109 -15.88 -18.00 -25.16
C VAL A 109 -14.72 -17.07 -24.77
N PHE A 110 -14.03 -16.51 -25.76
CA PHE A 110 -12.88 -15.64 -25.55
C PHE A 110 -13.08 -14.30 -26.26
N HIS A 111 -12.84 -13.21 -25.52
CA HIS A 111 -12.70 -11.90 -26.14
C HIS A 111 -11.35 -11.84 -26.86
N PRO A 112 -11.27 -11.43 -28.14
CA PRO A 112 -10.00 -11.28 -28.82
C PRO A 112 -9.17 -10.19 -28.12
N ASP A 113 -7.87 -10.41 -28.02
CA ASP A 113 -6.95 -9.43 -27.48
C ASP A 113 -6.82 -8.23 -28.42
N ALA A 114 -7.32 -7.07 -27.99
CA ALA A 114 -7.20 -5.82 -28.75
C ALA A 114 -5.73 -5.38 -28.94
N ASN A 115 -4.83 -5.88 -28.08
CA ASN A 115 -3.46 -5.40 -28.00
C ASN A 115 -2.47 -6.19 -28.86
N THR A 116 -2.90 -7.16 -29.68
CA THR A 116 -1.98 -8.02 -30.45
C THR A 116 -1.12 -7.25 -31.45
N GLY A 117 -1.60 -6.10 -31.95
CA GLY A 117 -0.89 -5.27 -32.92
C GLY A 117 0.31 -4.48 -32.36
N LEU A 118 0.48 -4.41 -31.04
CA LEU A 118 1.51 -3.57 -30.41
C LEU A 118 2.91 -4.19 -30.51
N ASN A 119 3.91 -3.39 -30.90
CA ASN A 119 5.31 -3.83 -31.10
C ASN A 119 6.12 -3.84 -29.80
N ILE A 120 5.68 -4.62 -28.81
CA ILE A 120 6.25 -4.65 -27.44
C ILE A 120 7.73 -4.99 -27.45
N TYR A 121 8.15 -6.02 -28.20
CA TYR A 121 9.55 -6.45 -28.25
C TYR A 121 10.47 -5.31 -28.73
N TYR A 122 10.07 -4.59 -29.77
CA TYR A 122 10.81 -3.43 -30.28
C TYR A 122 10.88 -2.31 -29.24
N THR A 123 9.75 -1.97 -28.61
CA THR A 123 9.67 -0.89 -27.62
C THR A 123 10.53 -1.17 -26.38
N ILE A 124 10.58 -2.42 -25.90
CA ILE A 124 11.47 -2.83 -24.79
C ILE A 124 12.93 -2.52 -25.13
N HIS A 125 13.40 -2.93 -26.30
CA HIS A 125 14.79 -2.72 -26.72
C HIS A 125 15.11 -1.25 -27.02
N ARG A 126 14.14 -0.51 -27.59
CA ARG A 126 14.25 0.93 -27.83
C ARG A 126 14.44 1.69 -26.52
N ILE A 127 13.61 1.42 -25.51
CA ILE A 127 13.72 2.02 -24.17
C ILE A 127 15.06 1.68 -23.53
N ARG A 128 15.48 0.41 -23.59
CA ARG A 128 16.77 -0.02 -23.02
C ARG A 128 17.93 0.80 -23.56
N ARG A 129 17.98 0.99 -24.89
CA ARG A 129 19.03 1.75 -25.56
C ARG A 129 19.01 3.22 -25.15
N LEU A 130 17.83 3.83 -25.04
CA LEU A 130 17.68 5.22 -24.60
C LEU A 130 18.16 5.42 -23.16
N VAL A 131 17.78 4.52 -22.24
CA VAL A 131 18.19 4.62 -20.82
C VAL A 131 19.70 4.43 -20.67
N LEU A 132 20.29 3.47 -21.39
CA LEU A 132 21.74 3.27 -21.39
C LEU A 132 22.51 4.49 -21.91
N ALA A 133 21.98 5.19 -22.92
CA ALA A 133 22.59 6.39 -23.47
C ALA A 133 22.35 7.67 -22.64
N SER A 134 21.38 7.66 -21.71
CA SER A 134 20.99 8.85 -20.96
C SER A 134 21.73 9.01 -19.63
N ILE A 135 22.08 7.89 -18.98
CA ILE A 135 22.74 7.90 -17.65
C ILE A 135 23.90 6.90 -17.62
N GLU A 136 25.09 7.43 -17.36
CA GLU A 136 26.32 6.69 -17.08
C GLU A 136 26.74 6.79 -15.60
N ASP A 137 26.32 7.85 -14.91
CA ASP A 137 26.69 8.13 -13.52
C ASP A 137 25.63 7.64 -12.50
N PRO A 138 26.04 7.29 -11.27
CA PRO A 138 25.10 6.91 -10.20
C PRO A 138 24.44 8.14 -9.57
N TYR A 139 23.11 8.11 -9.42
CA TYR A 139 22.31 9.15 -8.76
C TYR A 139 21.34 8.54 -7.74
N THR A 140 21.04 9.28 -6.67
CA THR A 140 19.98 8.90 -5.73
C THR A 140 18.59 9.20 -6.31
N LYS A 141 17.54 8.59 -5.74
CA LYS A 141 16.15 8.81 -6.16
C LYS A 141 15.74 10.29 -6.08
N ASP A 142 16.22 11.00 -5.06
CA ASP A 142 15.88 12.40 -4.83
C ASP A 142 16.63 13.31 -5.80
N GLN A 143 17.89 13.01 -6.10
CA GLN A 143 18.67 13.73 -7.12
C GLN A 143 18.03 13.63 -8.51
N LEU A 144 17.46 12.48 -8.87
CA LEU A 144 16.74 12.32 -10.14
C LEU A 144 15.44 13.14 -10.20
N LYS A 145 14.84 13.46 -9.05
CA LYS A 145 13.63 14.30 -8.96
C LYS A 145 13.93 15.80 -9.00
N GLU A 146 15.19 16.21 -8.78
CA GLU A 146 15.58 17.61 -8.81
C GLU A 146 15.15 18.29 -10.14
N PRO A 147 14.71 19.56 -10.12
CA PRO A 147 14.21 20.25 -11.30
C PRO A 147 15.19 20.21 -12.49
N ARG A 148 16.49 20.32 -12.20
CA ARG A 148 17.54 20.28 -13.22
C ARG A 148 17.62 18.91 -13.92
N MET A 149 17.70 17.82 -13.15
CA MET A 149 17.74 16.46 -13.70
C MET A 149 16.44 16.11 -14.41
N ASN A 150 15.31 16.57 -13.87
CA ASN A 150 14.01 16.39 -14.49
C ASN A 150 13.94 17.02 -15.90
N VAL A 151 14.39 18.27 -16.06
CA VAL A 151 14.36 18.96 -17.35
C VAL A 151 15.36 18.38 -18.35
N LEU A 152 16.55 17.97 -17.88
CA LEU A 152 17.62 17.48 -18.76
C LEU A 152 17.42 16.04 -19.24
N VAL A 153 16.92 15.16 -18.38
CA VAL A 153 16.88 13.71 -18.65
C VAL A 153 15.44 13.20 -18.69
N VAL A 154 14.66 13.45 -17.65
CA VAL A 154 13.35 12.81 -17.48
C VAL A 154 12.32 13.32 -18.49
N LYS A 155 12.14 14.64 -18.61
CA LYS A 155 11.15 15.25 -19.51
C LYS A 155 11.41 14.89 -21.00
N PRO A 156 12.64 14.98 -21.53
CA PRO A 156 12.93 14.55 -22.90
C PRO A 156 12.66 13.05 -23.16
N LEU A 157 12.88 12.19 -22.15
CA LEU A 157 12.55 10.77 -22.27
C LEU A 157 11.05 10.54 -22.28
N VAL A 158 10.29 11.22 -21.42
CA VAL A 158 8.82 11.18 -21.43
C VAL A 158 8.30 11.64 -22.79
N ASP A 159 8.74 12.79 -23.29
CA ASP A 159 8.26 13.35 -24.57
C ASP A 159 8.61 12.46 -25.78
N ARG A 160 9.69 11.68 -25.73
CA ARG A 160 10.08 10.75 -26.80
C ARG A 160 9.39 9.39 -26.75
N LEU A 161 8.94 8.99 -25.56
CA LEU A 161 8.32 7.69 -25.31
C LEU A 161 6.80 7.77 -25.22
N TYR A 162 6.26 8.95 -24.96
CA TYR A 162 4.83 9.19 -24.91
C TYR A 162 4.20 9.05 -26.29
N ASP A 163 3.13 8.26 -26.34
CA ASP A 163 2.29 8.03 -27.51
C ASP A 163 0.87 7.76 -26.99
N ASP A 164 -0.12 8.44 -27.55
CA ASP A 164 -1.53 8.37 -27.12
C ASP A 164 -2.14 6.99 -27.41
N GLU A 165 -1.67 6.33 -28.48
CA GLU A 165 -2.18 5.04 -28.93
C GLU A 165 -1.42 3.86 -28.30
N ASP A 166 -0.14 4.03 -27.95
CA ASP A 166 0.69 2.94 -27.39
C ASP A 166 0.55 2.80 -25.87
N ILE A 167 -0.41 1.96 -25.48
CA ILE A 167 -0.70 1.58 -24.10
C ILE A 167 0.47 0.78 -23.46
N SER A 168 1.39 0.21 -24.25
CA SER A 168 2.42 -0.73 -23.77
C SER A 168 3.69 -0.07 -23.18
N VAL A 169 3.85 1.25 -23.32
CA VAL A 169 5.09 1.97 -22.94
C VAL A 169 5.40 1.81 -21.45
N VAL A 170 4.40 1.93 -20.57
CA VAL A 170 4.55 1.78 -19.11
C VAL A 170 5.01 0.36 -18.76
N TYR A 171 4.42 -0.66 -19.37
CA TYR A 171 4.84 -2.05 -19.22
C TYR A 171 6.32 -2.24 -19.64
N CYS A 172 6.70 -1.71 -20.81
CA CYS A 172 8.06 -1.85 -21.33
C CYS A 172 9.12 -1.15 -20.44
N LEU A 173 8.78 -0.02 -19.82
CA LEU A 173 9.65 0.67 -18.86
C LEU A 173 9.86 -0.17 -17.59
N LEU A 174 8.80 -0.78 -17.07
CA LEU A 174 8.85 -1.64 -15.88
C LEU A 174 9.61 -2.95 -16.13
N VAL A 175 9.47 -3.55 -17.32
CA VAL A 175 10.28 -4.72 -17.71
C VAL A 175 11.77 -4.37 -17.74
N ASN A 176 12.12 -3.20 -18.29
CA ASN A 176 13.50 -2.73 -18.28
C ASN A 176 14.01 -2.46 -16.86
N ARG A 177 13.19 -1.88 -15.98
CA ARG A 177 13.52 -1.73 -14.55
C ARG A 177 13.86 -3.08 -13.93
N MET A 178 12.98 -4.07 -14.08
CA MET A 178 13.19 -5.41 -13.53
C MET A 178 14.51 -6.01 -14.04
N GLN A 179 14.83 -5.83 -15.32
CA GLN A 179 16.09 -6.29 -15.89
C GLN A 179 17.31 -5.56 -15.30
N PHE A 180 17.26 -4.25 -15.10
CA PHE A 180 18.35 -3.50 -14.48
C PHE A 180 18.56 -3.88 -13.00
N LEU A 181 17.49 -4.14 -12.26
CA LEU A 181 17.58 -4.67 -10.87
C LEU A 181 18.19 -6.07 -10.85
N ARG A 182 17.86 -6.92 -11.83
CA ARG A 182 18.50 -8.23 -11.97
C ARG A 182 20.00 -8.08 -12.26
N GLU A 183 20.36 -7.22 -13.20
CA GLU A 183 21.77 -6.94 -13.55
C GLU A 183 22.55 -6.33 -12.39
N GLN A 184 21.91 -5.51 -11.55
CA GLN A 184 22.49 -4.96 -10.33
C GLN A 184 22.97 -6.08 -9.38
N HIS A 185 22.24 -7.19 -9.26
CA HIS A 185 22.61 -8.29 -8.36
C HIS A 185 23.81 -9.10 -8.88
N PHE A 186 23.92 -9.27 -10.20
CA PHE A 186 24.98 -10.08 -10.82
C PHE A 186 26.22 -9.28 -11.25
N GLN A 187 26.09 -7.97 -11.50
CA GLN A 187 27.15 -7.09 -11.98
C GLN A 187 27.53 -6.04 -10.93
N HIS A 188 28.39 -6.43 -9.98
CA HIS A 188 28.81 -5.55 -8.88
C HIS A 188 29.45 -4.23 -9.34
N HIS A 189 30.21 -4.23 -10.45
CA HIS A 189 30.86 -3.02 -10.97
C HIS A 189 29.88 -1.93 -11.41
N HIS A 190 28.69 -2.32 -11.89
CA HIS A 190 27.65 -1.38 -12.35
C HIS A 190 26.44 -1.34 -11.41
N GLN A 191 26.59 -1.82 -10.16
CA GLN A 191 25.48 -1.97 -9.22
C GLN A 191 24.73 -0.65 -8.99
N THR A 192 25.44 0.44 -8.71
CA THR A 192 24.86 1.75 -8.40
C THR A 192 24.27 2.44 -9.64
N VAL A 193 24.91 2.29 -10.80
CA VAL A 193 24.42 2.85 -12.07
C VAL A 193 23.18 2.11 -12.54
N ASN A 194 23.15 0.77 -12.46
CA ASN A 194 21.98 -0.03 -12.83
C ASN A 194 20.79 0.25 -11.89
N LEU A 195 21.03 0.48 -10.59
CA LEU A 195 19.99 0.96 -9.68
C LEU A 195 19.44 2.33 -10.11
N THR A 196 20.32 3.25 -10.53
CA THR A 196 19.93 4.58 -11.02
C THR A 196 19.08 4.48 -12.29
N ARG A 197 19.47 3.62 -13.24
CA ARG A 197 18.70 3.33 -14.47
C ARG A 197 17.34 2.71 -14.15
N ALA A 198 17.28 1.79 -13.19
CA ALA A 198 16.03 1.21 -12.71
C ALA A 198 15.10 2.26 -12.10
N ASN A 199 15.63 3.18 -11.28
CA ASN A 199 14.88 4.30 -10.70
C ASN A 199 14.40 5.28 -11.79
N LEU A 200 15.22 5.55 -12.80
CA LEU A 200 14.84 6.40 -13.93
C LEU A 200 13.64 5.79 -14.70
N CYS A 201 13.68 4.49 -15.01
CA CYS A 201 12.58 3.81 -15.67
C CYS A 201 11.26 3.94 -14.89
N GLU A 202 11.31 3.82 -13.56
CA GLU A 202 10.15 4.01 -12.68
C GLU A 202 9.64 5.47 -12.71
N LEU A 203 10.54 6.45 -12.63
CA LEU A 203 10.17 7.87 -12.69
C LEU A 203 9.56 8.27 -14.03
N VAL A 204 10.12 7.79 -15.14
CA VAL A 204 9.58 8.04 -16.49
C VAL A 204 8.22 7.36 -16.64
N ALA A 205 8.06 6.11 -16.19
CA ALA A 205 6.80 5.39 -16.25
C ALA A 205 5.69 6.11 -15.46
N MET A 206 6.02 6.63 -14.28
CA MET A 206 5.09 7.40 -13.46
C MET A 206 4.62 8.67 -14.19
N LYS A 207 5.53 9.37 -14.88
CA LYS A 207 5.19 10.60 -15.60
C LYS A 207 4.41 10.36 -16.88
N VAL A 208 4.72 9.29 -17.61
CA VAL A 208 3.92 8.84 -18.76
C VAL A 208 2.50 8.52 -18.30
N LEU A 209 2.34 7.75 -17.23
CA LEU A 209 1.02 7.41 -16.68
C LEU A 209 0.25 8.65 -16.21
N ARG A 210 0.94 9.58 -15.53
CA ARG A 210 0.35 10.86 -15.10
C ARG A 210 -0.10 11.71 -16.28
N ARG A 211 0.65 11.73 -17.38
CA ARG A 211 0.27 12.46 -18.59
C ARG A 211 -1.01 11.90 -19.21
N HIS A 212 -1.16 10.58 -19.30
CA HIS A 212 -2.44 9.98 -19.72
C HIS A 212 -3.61 10.32 -18.79
N ASP A 213 -3.38 10.43 -17.48
CA ASP A 213 -4.41 10.85 -16.49
C ASP A 213 -4.80 12.33 -16.63
N GLU A 214 -3.88 13.18 -17.09
CA GLU A 214 -4.13 14.60 -17.33
C GLU A 214 -4.85 14.84 -18.68
N GLU A 215 -4.55 14.04 -19.71
CA GLU A 215 -5.14 14.20 -21.05
C GLU A 215 -6.52 13.53 -21.19
N ALA A 216 -6.74 12.38 -20.55
CA ALA A 216 -8.02 11.68 -20.58
C ALA A 216 -8.71 11.75 -19.21
N THR A 217 -9.77 12.54 -19.10
CA THR A 217 -10.56 12.70 -17.86
C THR A 217 -11.86 11.88 -17.89
N GLY A 218 -12.45 11.66 -16.71
CA GLY A 218 -13.71 10.93 -16.57
C GLY A 218 -13.63 9.44 -16.90
N ARG A 219 -14.66 8.93 -17.58
CA ARG A 219 -14.87 7.49 -17.82
C ARG A 219 -13.80 6.87 -18.71
N GLN A 220 -13.55 7.49 -19.86
CA GLN A 220 -12.57 7.02 -20.83
C GLN A 220 -11.14 7.07 -20.27
N GLY A 221 -10.85 8.09 -19.46
CA GLY A 221 -9.58 8.20 -18.73
C GLY A 221 -9.32 7.04 -17.78
N LEU A 222 -10.28 6.74 -16.89
CA LEU A 222 -10.12 5.61 -15.95
C LEU A 222 -9.97 4.27 -16.68
N LEU A 223 -10.72 4.08 -17.78
CA LEU A 223 -10.66 2.86 -18.57
C LEU A 223 -9.32 2.76 -19.31
N LEU A 224 -8.81 3.84 -19.90
CA LEU A 224 -7.49 3.91 -20.53
C LEU A 224 -6.39 3.57 -19.52
N LEU A 225 -6.40 4.20 -18.34
CA LEU A 225 -5.43 3.91 -17.28
C LEU A 225 -5.51 2.44 -16.81
N ALA A 226 -6.72 1.89 -16.70
CA ALA A 226 -6.90 0.47 -16.39
C ALA A 226 -6.35 -0.43 -17.50
N ARG A 227 -6.52 -0.08 -18.79
CA ARG A 227 -5.89 -0.80 -19.91
C ARG A 227 -4.37 -0.73 -19.83
N ILE A 228 -3.78 0.43 -19.51
CA ILE A 228 -2.32 0.58 -19.37
C ILE A 228 -1.77 -0.34 -18.27
N LEU A 229 -2.41 -0.37 -17.10
CA LEU A 229 -1.89 -1.09 -15.94
C LEU A 229 -2.23 -2.58 -15.93
N VAL A 230 -3.43 -2.94 -16.40
CA VAL A 230 -4.03 -4.27 -16.17
C VAL A 230 -4.13 -5.09 -17.45
N ALA A 231 -3.88 -4.52 -18.62
CA ALA A 231 -3.87 -5.33 -19.83
C ALA A 231 -2.75 -6.37 -19.81
N PRO A 232 -3.02 -7.58 -20.34
CA PRO A 232 -2.02 -8.63 -20.44
C PRO A 232 -1.09 -8.38 -21.64
N PHE A 233 0.20 -8.31 -21.37
CA PHE A 233 1.25 -8.09 -22.37
C PHE A 233 2.25 -9.26 -22.39
N GLN A 234 2.76 -9.61 -23.57
CA GLN A 234 3.81 -10.64 -23.69
C GLN A 234 5.16 -9.99 -24.05
N PRO A 235 6.26 -10.29 -23.35
CA PRO A 235 7.58 -9.71 -23.66
C PRO A 235 8.07 -9.95 -25.10
N PHE A 236 7.75 -11.13 -25.66
CA PHE A 236 8.15 -11.54 -27.02
C PHE A 236 7.10 -11.21 -28.09
N GLN A 237 6.10 -10.39 -27.76
CA GLN A 237 5.06 -10.02 -28.71
C GLN A 237 5.66 -9.26 -29.91
N ASN A 238 5.30 -9.72 -31.11
CA ASN A 238 5.81 -9.21 -32.40
C ASN A 238 7.35 -9.25 -32.52
N ALA A 239 8.00 -10.19 -31.84
CA ALA A 239 9.42 -10.49 -32.05
C ALA A 239 9.64 -11.28 -33.37
N PRO A 240 10.81 -11.15 -34.01
CA PRO A 240 11.21 -12.00 -35.14
C PRO A 240 11.10 -13.49 -34.78
N ALA A 241 10.62 -14.30 -35.73
CA ALA A 241 10.34 -15.73 -35.52
C ALA A 241 11.56 -16.54 -35.03
N ASP A 242 12.77 -16.10 -35.37
CA ASP A 242 14.03 -16.75 -34.98
C ASP A 242 14.36 -16.63 -33.49
N ILE A 243 13.80 -15.62 -32.81
CA ILE A 243 14.13 -15.26 -31.41
C ILE A 243 13.00 -15.67 -30.46
N CYS A 244 11.79 -15.88 -30.98
CA CYS A 244 10.66 -16.28 -30.15
C CYS A 244 10.96 -17.65 -29.53
N PRO A 245 11.04 -17.74 -28.18
CA PRO A 245 11.23 -19.04 -27.55
C PRO A 245 10.06 -19.95 -27.95
N ARG A 246 10.34 -21.24 -28.15
CA ARG A 246 9.25 -22.22 -28.28
C ARG A 246 8.33 -22.02 -27.07
N PRO A 247 7.01 -21.97 -27.27
CA PRO A 247 6.09 -21.84 -26.15
C PRO A 247 6.44 -22.95 -25.17
N ARG A 248 6.81 -22.58 -23.93
CA ARG A 248 6.92 -23.56 -22.85
C ARG A 248 5.52 -24.15 -22.74
N GLN A 249 5.33 -25.39 -23.20
CA GLN A 249 4.14 -26.17 -22.93
C GLN A 249 4.09 -26.42 -21.43
N TRP A 250 3.63 -25.42 -20.66
CA TRP A 250 3.20 -25.65 -19.31
C TRP A 250 1.94 -26.50 -19.43
N GLN A 251 2.09 -27.79 -19.13
CA GLN A 251 1.09 -28.83 -19.32
C GLN A 251 -0.23 -28.61 -18.55
N TYR A 252 -0.34 -27.55 -17.74
CA TYR A 252 -1.38 -27.50 -16.73
C TYR A 252 -2.57 -26.58 -17.01
N ASN A 253 -2.51 -25.54 -17.84
CA ASN A 253 -3.70 -24.73 -18.14
C ASN A 253 -3.66 -24.06 -19.54
N PHE A 254 -4.47 -24.55 -20.48
CA PHE A 254 -4.69 -23.89 -21.77
C PHE A 254 -5.60 -22.66 -21.55
N GLN A 255 -5.03 -21.44 -21.60
CA GLN A 255 -5.74 -20.18 -21.33
C GLN A 255 -6.12 -19.45 -22.64
N GLY A 256 -6.40 -20.18 -23.72
CA GLY A 256 -6.97 -19.60 -24.94
C GLY A 256 -6.11 -18.51 -25.60
N GLY A 257 -4.78 -18.54 -25.41
CA GLY A 257 -3.85 -17.54 -25.97
C GLY A 257 -3.38 -16.44 -25.00
N TYR A 258 -3.81 -16.48 -23.74
CA TYR A 258 -3.32 -15.58 -22.67
C TYR A 258 -2.10 -16.13 -21.91
N GLU A 259 -1.61 -17.31 -22.29
CA GLU A 259 -0.51 -18.00 -21.63
C GLU A 259 0.78 -17.18 -21.62
N GLY A 260 1.37 -17.00 -20.44
CA GLY A 260 2.65 -16.30 -20.28
C GLY A 260 2.59 -14.78 -20.48
N LYS A 261 1.39 -14.19 -20.52
CA LYS A 261 1.21 -12.73 -20.48
C LYS A 261 1.30 -12.22 -19.04
N LEU A 262 1.81 -11.00 -18.91
CA LEU A 262 1.99 -10.30 -17.65
C LEU A 262 1.37 -8.91 -17.76
N THR A 263 0.79 -8.43 -16.68
CA THR A 263 0.28 -7.05 -16.59
C THR A 263 1.39 -6.07 -16.18
N ALA A 264 1.25 -4.79 -16.53
CA ALA A 264 2.19 -3.78 -16.05
C ALA A 264 2.16 -3.65 -14.52
N LEU A 265 0.99 -3.82 -13.91
CA LEU A 265 0.81 -3.83 -12.46
C LEU A 265 1.59 -4.98 -11.79
N GLU A 266 1.55 -6.20 -12.35
CA GLU A 266 2.35 -7.33 -11.88
C GLU A 266 3.84 -7.03 -11.92
N VAL A 267 4.34 -6.51 -13.04
CA VAL A 267 5.77 -6.19 -13.17
C VAL A 267 6.15 -5.06 -12.21
N ALA A 268 5.27 -4.08 -11.97
CA ALA A 268 5.50 -3.02 -10.99
C ALA A 268 5.61 -3.56 -9.56
N ILE A 269 4.76 -4.52 -9.19
CA ILE A 269 4.78 -5.17 -7.87
C ILE A 269 6.05 -6.01 -7.71
N VAL A 270 6.36 -6.87 -8.69
CA VAL A 270 7.54 -7.75 -8.65
C VAL A 270 8.86 -6.96 -8.66
N SER A 271 8.88 -5.78 -9.29
CA SER A 271 10.05 -4.88 -9.29
C SER A 271 10.06 -3.84 -8.16
N GLU A 272 9.17 -4.01 -7.16
CA GLU A 272 9.02 -3.13 -5.99
C GLU A 272 9.00 -1.63 -6.35
N SER A 273 8.17 -1.27 -7.34
CA SER A 273 8.07 0.09 -7.89
C SER A 273 7.17 0.99 -7.02
N LYS A 274 7.63 1.28 -5.79
CA LYS A 274 6.85 2.00 -4.77
C LYS A 274 6.43 3.41 -5.20
N THR A 275 7.27 4.13 -5.95
CA THR A 275 7.00 5.50 -6.40
C THR A 275 5.95 5.56 -7.50
N LEU A 276 5.93 4.55 -8.38
CA LEU A 276 4.88 4.42 -9.39
C LEU A 276 3.55 3.99 -8.75
N LEU A 277 3.59 3.00 -7.85
CA LEU A 277 2.40 2.49 -7.18
C LEU A 277 1.78 3.51 -6.21
N SER A 278 2.58 4.39 -5.61
CA SER A 278 2.09 5.50 -4.77
C SER A 278 1.51 6.69 -5.56
N SER A 279 1.70 6.72 -6.88
CA SER A 279 1.20 7.82 -7.72
C SER A 279 -0.34 7.89 -7.74
N SER A 280 -0.88 9.10 -7.86
CA SER A 280 -2.34 9.32 -7.89
C SER A 280 -3.02 8.53 -9.01
N ALA A 281 -2.48 8.58 -10.24
CA ALA A 281 -3.03 7.87 -11.40
C ALA A 281 -3.07 6.35 -11.18
N CYS A 282 -2.02 5.76 -10.60
CA CYS A 282 -2.00 4.34 -10.28
C CYS A 282 -2.98 3.99 -9.15
N GLN A 283 -3.02 4.80 -8.09
CA GLN A 283 -3.95 4.63 -6.97
C GLN A 283 -5.42 4.74 -7.40
N LYS A 284 -5.76 5.58 -8.39
CA LYS A 284 -7.11 5.65 -8.98
C LYS A 284 -7.54 4.30 -9.55
N VAL A 285 -6.66 3.63 -10.30
CA VAL A 285 -6.94 2.30 -10.88
C VAL A 285 -6.97 1.23 -9.80
N ILE A 286 -6.02 1.23 -8.85
CA ILE A 286 -5.99 0.27 -7.74
C ILE A 286 -7.27 0.37 -6.90
N ASP A 287 -7.72 1.57 -6.54
CA ASP A 287 -8.98 1.77 -5.79
C ASP A 287 -10.20 1.36 -6.62
N ALA A 288 -10.19 1.63 -7.93
CA ALA A 288 -11.26 1.19 -8.82
C ALA A 288 -11.33 -0.34 -8.94
N VAL A 289 -10.19 -1.04 -8.95
CA VAL A 289 -10.13 -2.51 -8.91
C VAL A 289 -10.54 -3.04 -7.55
N TYR A 290 -10.02 -2.47 -6.46
CA TYR A 290 -10.34 -2.86 -5.07
C TYR A 290 -11.85 -2.77 -4.79
N ARG A 291 -12.51 -1.69 -5.23
CA ARG A 291 -13.97 -1.51 -5.11
C ARG A 291 -14.77 -2.33 -6.13
N GLY A 292 -14.12 -2.97 -7.10
CA GLY A 292 -14.76 -3.71 -8.17
C GLY A 292 -15.50 -2.84 -9.19
N ARG A 293 -15.10 -1.59 -9.40
CA ARG A 293 -15.63 -0.74 -10.49
C ARG A 293 -15.06 -1.16 -11.85
N VAL A 294 -13.79 -1.54 -11.88
CA VAL A 294 -13.11 -2.11 -13.05
C VAL A 294 -13.14 -3.63 -12.94
N VAL A 295 -13.63 -4.30 -13.98
CA VAL A 295 -13.65 -5.75 -14.07
C VAL A 295 -12.72 -6.18 -15.20
N TYR A 296 -11.82 -7.10 -14.89
CA TYR A 296 -10.93 -7.75 -15.85
C TYR A 296 -10.76 -9.21 -15.47
N THR A 297 -10.25 -10.02 -16.41
CA THR A 297 -9.91 -11.41 -16.13
C THR A 297 -8.42 -11.50 -15.83
N PRO A 298 -7.99 -11.89 -14.62
CA PRO A 298 -6.58 -12.02 -14.28
C PRO A 298 -5.96 -13.23 -14.97
N THR A 299 -4.66 -13.17 -15.24
CA THR A 299 -3.87 -14.30 -15.72
C THR A 299 -3.19 -14.99 -14.52
N THR A 300 -3.66 -16.17 -14.14
CA THR A 300 -3.08 -16.98 -13.04
C THR A 300 -2.04 -17.97 -13.59
N PHE A 301 -0.96 -18.20 -12.82
CA PHE A 301 0.09 -19.16 -13.20
C PHE A 301 -0.32 -20.60 -12.89
N LEU A 302 -1.00 -20.81 -11.76
CA LEU A 302 -1.53 -22.08 -11.32
C LEU A 302 -2.96 -21.83 -10.84
N ASP A 303 -3.86 -22.69 -11.26
CA ASP A 303 -5.28 -22.67 -10.92
C ASP A 303 -5.70 -24.15 -10.78
N ILE A 304 -6.11 -24.52 -9.56
CA ILE A 304 -6.50 -25.87 -9.17
C ILE A 304 -7.83 -26.24 -9.84
N LEU A 305 -8.75 -25.26 -9.98
CA LEU A 305 -10.06 -25.46 -10.59
C LEU A 305 -10.32 -24.44 -11.72
N PRO A 306 -9.69 -24.60 -12.89
CA PRO A 306 -9.72 -23.59 -13.95
C PRO A 306 -11.13 -23.40 -14.51
N ASP A 307 -11.81 -22.34 -14.07
CA ASP A 307 -13.13 -21.93 -14.59
C ASP A 307 -13.04 -20.74 -15.55
N HIS A 308 -11.96 -20.69 -16.33
CA HIS A 308 -11.69 -19.66 -17.35
C HIS A 308 -12.48 -19.88 -18.65
N TYR A 309 -13.72 -20.38 -18.55
CA TYR A 309 -14.56 -20.62 -19.73
C TYR A 309 -15.00 -19.32 -20.42
N LYS A 310 -14.89 -18.15 -19.77
CA LYS A 310 -15.22 -16.85 -20.38
C LYS A 310 -14.20 -15.78 -20.00
N HIS A 311 -13.44 -15.27 -20.97
CA HIS A 311 -12.61 -14.06 -20.77
C HIS A 311 -13.44 -12.82 -21.03
N LYS A 312 -13.53 -11.95 -20.01
CA LYS A 312 -14.17 -10.64 -20.11
C LYS A 312 -13.12 -9.57 -20.38
N PRO A 313 -13.37 -8.63 -21.32
CA PRO A 313 -12.50 -7.50 -21.55
C PRO A 313 -12.51 -6.57 -20.34
N ILE A 314 -11.46 -5.75 -20.25
CA ILE A 314 -11.38 -4.66 -19.28
C ILE A 314 -12.57 -3.73 -19.51
N SER A 315 -13.47 -3.66 -18.53
CA SER A 315 -14.72 -2.92 -18.63
C SER A 315 -15.13 -2.35 -17.29
N LEU A 316 -15.98 -1.31 -17.35
CA LEU A 316 -16.56 -0.70 -16.16
C LEU A 316 -17.85 -1.43 -15.77
N TYR A 317 -18.05 -1.62 -14.47
CA TYR A 317 -19.20 -2.34 -13.92
C TYR A 317 -20.30 -1.38 -13.47
N ASP A 318 -21.50 -1.58 -14.01
CA ASP A 318 -22.75 -0.94 -13.60
C ASP A 318 -23.62 -1.90 -12.75
N PRO A 319 -23.76 -1.65 -11.44
CA PRO A 319 -24.57 -2.42 -10.51
C PRO A 319 -26.08 -2.24 -10.70
N ARG A 320 -26.53 -1.16 -11.39
CA ARG A 320 -27.96 -0.88 -11.58
C ARG A 320 -28.59 -1.88 -12.55
N LYS A 321 -27.85 -2.22 -13.60
CA LYS A 321 -28.27 -3.13 -14.67
C LYS A 321 -27.76 -4.57 -14.49
N ALA A 322 -26.85 -4.78 -13.54
CA ALA A 322 -26.33 -6.10 -13.19
C ALA A 322 -27.40 -7.05 -12.60
N PRO A 323 -27.29 -8.37 -12.87
CA PRO A 323 -28.13 -9.38 -12.24
C PRO A 323 -27.84 -9.47 -10.74
N LEU A 324 -28.87 -9.76 -9.94
CA LEU A 324 -28.76 -9.83 -8.47
C LEU A 324 -27.78 -10.92 -7.99
N LEU A 325 -27.64 -12.02 -8.74
CA LEU A 325 -26.77 -13.15 -8.39
C LEU A 325 -25.52 -13.19 -9.28
N ASN A 326 -24.74 -12.11 -9.24
CA ASN A 326 -23.49 -12.01 -10.00
C ASN A 326 -22.30 -12.62 -9.23
N GLN A 327 -21.94 -13.85 -9.61
CA GLN A 327 -20.86 -14.64 -9.02
C GLN A 327 -19.50 -13.92 -9.04
N TYR A 328 -19.21 -13.15 -10.09
CA TYR A 328 -17.92 -12.48 -10.26
C TYR A 328 -17.67 -11.40 -9.20
N ARG A 329 -18.68 -10.99 -8.44
CA ARG A 329 -18.53 -10.03 -7.34
C ARG A 329 -17.82 -10.62 -6.13
N LEU A 330 -17.82 -11.94 -5.95
CA LEU A 330 -17.07 -12.58 -4.85
C LEU A 330 -15.55 -12.47 -5.03
N ILE A 331 -15.08 -12.28 -6.27
CA ILE A 331 -13.66 -12.11 -6.62
C ILE A 331 -13.18 -10.68 -6.32
N VAL A 332 -14.10 -9.73 -6.06
CA VAL A 332 -13.71 -8.34 -5.78
C VAL A 332 -12.90 -8.28 -4.48
N PRO A 333 -11.68 -7.71 -4.47
CA PRO A 333 -10.78 -7.76 -3.31
C PRO A 333 -11.39 -7.22 -2.01
N ARG A 334 -12.17 -6.13 -2.09
CA ARG A 334 -12.85 -5.56 -0.93
C ARG A 334 -13.84 -6.53 -0.28
N THR A 335 -14.71 -7.14 -1.08
CA THR A 335 -15.70 -8.09 -0.56
C THR A 335 -15.03 -9.36 -0.08
N ARG A 336 -14.00 -9.82 -0.80
CA ARG A 336 -13.19 -10.96 -0.42
C ARG A 336 -12.56 -10.77 0.95
N TYR A 337 -11.88 -9.64 1.18
CA TYR A 337 -11.31 -9.31 2.49
C TYR A 337 -12.36 -9.32 3.61
N LEU A 338 -13.55 -8.75 3.36
CA LEU A 338 -14.65 -8.79 4.34
C LEU A 338 -15.12 -10.22 4.63
N ILE A 339 -15.18 -11.07 3.61
CA ILE A 339 -15.55 -12.49 3.73
C ILE A 339 -14.49 -13.23 4.56
N GLU A 340 -13.20 -13.06 4.25
CA GLU A 340 -12.09 -13.69 4.96
C GLU A 340 -12.07 -13.29 6.45
N VAL A 341 -12.25 -12.00 6.76
CA VAL A 341 -12.35 -11.53 8.16
C VAL A 341 -13.57 -12.14 8.85
N THR A 342 -14.72 -12.18 8.17
CA THR A 342 -15.94 -12.77 8.73
C THR A 342 -15.76 -14.27 8.97
N GLN A 343 -15.12 -14.99 8.04
CA GLN A 343 -14.81 -16.41 8.16
C GLN A 343 -13.90 -16.68 9.36
N PHE A 344 -12.88 -15.85 9.54
CA PHE A 344 -11.95 -15.97 10.66
C PHE A 344 -12.63 -15.67 12.01
N VAL A 345 -13.52 -14.66 12.07
CA VAL A 345 -14.31 -14.37 13.28
C VAL A 345 -15.23 -15.55 13.62
N VAL A 346 -15.85 -16.18 12.62
CA VAL A 346 -16.67 -17.38 12.82
C VAL A 346 -15.81 -18.56 13.28
N LEU A 347 -14.61 -18.76 12.71
CA LEU A 347 -13.65 -19.78 13.16
C LEU A 347 -13.34 -19.61 14.65
N LEU A 348 -13.00 -18.39 15.05
CA LEU A 348 -12.66 -18.06 16.43
C LEU A 348 -13.86 -18.25 17.37
N ALA A 349 -15.06 -17.85 16.96
CA ALA A 349 -16.27 -18.05 17.73
C ALA A 349 -16.56 -19.55 17.92
N LEU A 350 -16.43 -20.36 16.87
CA LEU A 350 -16.60 -21.82 16.94
C LEU A 350 -15.51 -22.49 17.76
N TYR A 351 -14.27 -22.03 17.68
CA TYR A 351 -13.17 -22.48 18.53
C TYR A 351 -13.48 -22.23 20.01
N CYS A 352 -13.85 -21.00 20.37
CA CYS A 352 -14.23 -20.65 21.74
C CYS A 352 -15.43 -21.48 22.21
N PHE A 353 -16.44 -21.64 21.36
CA PHE A 353 -17.63 -22.44 21.68
C PHE A 353 -17.28 -23.91 21.92
N ALA A 354 -16.45 -24.51 21.06
CA ALA A 354 -15.98 -25.88 21.22
C ALA A 354 -15.12 -26.08 22.47
N MET A 355 -14.27 -25.11 22.82
CA MET A 355 -13.44 -25.17 24.04
C MET A 355 -14.25 -24.95 25.33
N ILE A 356 -15.35 -24.20 25.28
CA ILE A 356 -16.25 -24.00 26.43
C ILE A 356 -17.09 -25.26 26.68
N GLU A 357 -17.65 -25.87 25.65
CA GLU A 357 -18.46 -27.10 25.76
C GLU A 357 -17.63 -28.39 25.64
N GLN A 358 -16.30 -28.32 25.81
CA GLN A 358 -15.43 -29.46 25.60
C GLN A 358 -15.77 -30.62 26.55
N ASN A 359 -16.00 -31.81 25.98
CA ASN A 359 -16.14 -33.05 26.73
C ASN A 359 -15.02 -34.02 26.32
N HIS A 360 -14.40 -34.62 27.32
CA HIS A 360 -13.21 -35.45 27.14
C HIS A 360 -13.58 -36.86 26.66
N ALA A 361 -14.76 -37.34 27.08
CA ALA A 361 -15.23 -38.70 26.82
C ALA A 361 -16.08 -38.80 25.54
N ASP A 362 -16.95 -37.82 25.30
CA ASP A 362 -17.94 -37.87 24.22
C ASP A 362 -17.70 -36.81 23.15
N PHE A 363 -18.04 -37.17 21.91
CA PHE A 363 -18.01 -36.26 20.77
C PHE A 363 -19.19 -35.30 20.84
N THR A 364 -18.91 -34.03 21.12
CA THR A 364 -19.95 -33.00 21.29
C THR A 364 -20.32 -32.39 19.94
N SER A 365 -21.59 -32.00 19.75
CA SER A 365 -22.03 -31.35 18.50
C SER A 365 -21.28 -30.05 18.20
N ALA A 366 -20.91 -29.29 19.25
CA ALA A 366 -20.09 -28.08 19.14
C ALA A 366 -18.69 -28.40 18.55
N GLU A 367 -18.08 -29.49 19.03
CA GLU A 367 -16.79 -29.96 18.56
C GLU A 367 -16.88 -30.45 17.10
N ALA A 368 -17.94 -31.17 16.75
CA ALA A 368 -18.20 -31.61 15.37
C ALA A 368 -18.30 -30.42 14.40
N LEU A 369 -19.05 -29.38 14.80
CA LEU A 369 -19.23 -28.17 14.00
C LEU A 369 -17.90 -27.43 13.81
N PHE A 370 -17.13 -27.25 14.89
CA PHE A 370 -15.79 -26.67 14.82
C PHE A 370 -14.87 -27.51 13.93
N MET A 371 -14.88 -28.84 14.07
CA MET A 371 -14.02 -29.73 13.30
C MET A 371 -14.28 -29.60 11.80
N VAL A 372 -15.54 -29.61 11.36
CA VAL A 372 -15.89 -29.45 9.93
C VAL A 372 -15.49 -28.06 9.42
N TYR A 373 -15.76 -27.02 10.20
CA TYR A 373 -15.45 -25.65 9.79
C TYR A 373 -13.93 -25.40 9.71
N ALA A 374 -13.18 -25.85 10.72
CA ALA A 374 -11.72 -25.71 10.77
C ALA A 374 -11.02 -26.58 9.72
N ALA A 375 -11.60 -27.72 9.32
CA ALA A 375 -11.11 -28.52 8.20
C ALA A 375 -11.13 -27.71 6.91
N GLY A 376 -12.21 -26.99 6.66
CA GLY A 376 -12.33 -26.23 5.42
C GLY A 376 -11.55 -24.93 5.46
N TRP A 377 -11.45 -24.26 6.61
CA TRP A 377 -10.50 -23.15 6.74
C TRP A 377 -9.05 -23.62 6.49
N THR A 378 -8.66 -24.78 7.02
CA THR A 378 -7.34 -25.39 6.78
C THR A 378 -7.11 -25.74 5.31
N LEU A 379 -8.13 -26.30 4.64
CA LEU A 379 -8.08 -26.60 3.22
C LEU A 379 -7.86 -25.33 2.39
N ASP A 380 -8.55 -24.25 2.73
CA ASP A 380 -8.43 -22.95 2.07
C ASP A 380 -6.99 -22.42 2.16
N GLU A 381 -6.42 -22.50 3.36
CA GLU A 381 -5.04 -22.09 3.63
C GLU A 381 -4.02 -22.97 2.87
N CYS A 382 -4.23 -24.29 2.84
CA CYS A 382 -3.40 -25.21 2.06
C CYS A 382 -3.48 -24.95 0.55
N CYS A 383 -4.66 -24.63 0.01
CA CYS A 383 -4.83 -24.27 -1.40
C CYS A 383 -4.11 -22.95 -1.71
N SER A 384 -4.23 -21.95 -0.84
CA SER A 384 -3.49 -20.69 -0.95
C SER A 384 -1.98 -20.89 -1.00
N MET A 385 -1.43 -21.79 -0.16
CA MET A 385 -0.01 -22.16 -0.17
C MET A 385 0.43 -22.80 -1.49
N LEU A 386 -0.40 -23.67 -2.07
CA LEU A 386 -0.10 -24.35 -3.32
C LEU A 386 -0.16 -23.41 -4.53
N GLU A 387 -1.12 -22.49 -4.57
CA GLU A 387 -1.37 -21.59 -5.70
C GLU A 387 -0.34 -20.47 -5.82
N HIS A 388 -0.03 -19.78 -4.72
CA HIS A 388 0.89 -18.64 -4.74
C HIS A 388 2.37 -19.07 -4.72
N GLY A 389 2.61 -20.34 -4.37
CA GLY A 389 3.94 -20.92 -4.22
C GLY A 389 4.58 -20.56 -2.88
N TRP A 390 5.44 -21.47 -2.39
CA TRP A 390 6.10 -21.37 -1.09
C TRP A 390 6.84 -20.05 -0.87
N THR A 391 7.46 -19.50 -1.92
CA THR A 391 8.28 -18.29 -1.83
C THR A 391 7.47 -17.02 -1.59
N VAL A 392 6.21 -16.96 -2.05
CA VAL A 392 5.35 -15.79 -1.85
C VAL A 392 4.62 -15.92 -0.52
N HIS A 393 4.11 -17.12 -0.20
CA HIS A 393 3.42 -17.38 1.05
C HIS A 393 4.32 -17.13 2.28
N THR A 394 5.60 -17.55 2.23
CA THR A 394 6.57 -17.26 3.31
C THR A 394 6.99 -15.78 3.44
N GLN A 395 6.64 -14.92 2.48
CA GLN A 395 6.91 -13.49 2.59
C GLN A 395 5.89 -12.77 3.47
N GLU A 396 4.66 -13.30 3.59
CA GLU A 396 3.66 -12.85 4.55
C GLU A 396 4.03 -13.34 5.94
N LEU A 397 4.40 -12.45 6.87
CA LEU A 397 4.81 -12.92 8.20
C LEU A 397 3.69 -13.55 9.01
N TRP A 398 2.44 -13.32 8.60
CA TRP A 398 1.26 -13.90 9.22
C TRP A 398 0.97 -15.31 8.74
N ALA A 399 1.47 -15.67 7.56
CA ALA A 399 1.42 -17.03 7.04
C ALA A 399 1.99 -18.05 8.03
N PHE A 400 3.00 -17.67 8.81
CA PHE A 400 3.57 -18.57 9.81
C PHE A 400 2.59 -18.90 10.93
N LEU A 401 1.79 -17.92 11.39
CA LEU A 401 0.75 -18.17 12.40
C LEU A 401 -0.34 -19.09 11.84
N ASP A 402 -0.76 -18.83 10.61
CA ASP A 402 -1.78 -19.64 9.92
C ASP A 402 -1.29 -21.07 9.66
N LEU A 403 -0.06 -21.23 9.18
CA LEU A 403 0.59 -22.54 9.00
C LEU A 403 0.77 -23.29 10.32
N THR A 404 1.12 -22.58 11.40
CA THR A 404 1.23 -23.19 12.73
C THR A 404 -0.14 -23.66 13.22
N PHE A 405 -1.19 -22.87 13.00
CA PHE A 405 -2.55 -23.29 13.31
C PHE A 405 -2.98 -24.51 12.49
N VAL A 406 -2.68 -24.54 11.18
CA VAL A 406 -2.92 -25.73 10.33
C VAL A 406 -2.23 -26.97 10.91
N ALA A 407 -0.96 -26.85 11.30
CA ALA A 407 -0.23 -27.97 11.90
C ALA A 407 -0.85 -28.44 13.22
N VAL A 408 -1.23 -27.52 14.11
CA VAL A 408 -1.90 -27.83 15.39
C VAL A 408 -3.25 -28.49 15.13
N TYR A 409 -4.05 -27.97 14.19
CA TYR A 409 -5.35 -28.51 13.83
C TYR A 409 -5.24 -29.91 13.24
N LEU A 410 -4.28 -30.18 12.35
CA LEU A 410 -4.06 -31.53 11.79
C LEU A 410 -3.65 -32.52 12.89
N CYS A 411 -2.74 -32.14 13.78
CA CYS A 411 -2.36 -32.96 14.93
C CYS A 411 -3.57 -33.27 15.82
N TYR A 412 -4.38 -32.27 16.14
CA TYR A 412 -5.64 -32.43 16.87
C TYR A 412 -6.61 -33.37 16.12
N PHE A 413 -6.84 -33.14 14.83
CA PHE A 413 -7.79 -33.90 14.01
C PHE A 413 -7.43 -35.38 13.98
N PHE A 414 -6.18 -35.71 13.67
CA PHE A 414 -5.73 -37.11 13.64
C PHE A 414 -5.72 -37.74 15.04
N ALA A 415 -5.27 -37.03 16.07
CA ALA A 415 -5.29 -37.53 17.45
C ALA A 415 -6.72 -37.78 17.93
N ARG A 416 -7.68 -36.92 17.56
CA ARG A 416 -9.08 -37.05 17.96
C ARG A 416 -9.78 -38.20 17.23
N ILE A 417 -9.53 -38.37 15.93
CA ILE A 417 -10.02 -39.54 15.18
C ILE A 417 -9.45 -40.84 15.77
N TYR A 418 -8.15 -40.86 16.09
CA TYR A 418 -7.51 -42.01 16.72
C TYR A 418 -8.08 -42.31 18.12
N ALA A 419 -8.31 -41.28 18.92
CA ALA A 419 -8.94 -41.43 20.23
C ALA A 419 -10.34 -42.04 20.12
N TRP A 420 -11.11 -41.64 19.10
CA TRP A 420 -12.44 -42.17 18.84
C TRP A 420 -12.42 -43.64 18.38
N THR A 421 -11.49 -44.04 17.53
CA THR A 421 -11.39 -45.44 17.06
C THR A 421 -10.91 -46.39 18.16
N VAL A 422 -10.05 -45.93 19.06
CA VAL A 422 -9.54 -46.73 20.18
C VAL A 422 -10.47 -46.71 21.40
N GLY A 423 -11.32 -45.68 21.52
CA GLY A 423 -12.27 -45.53 22.63
C GLY A 423 -11.62 -45.22 23.98
N ASN A 424 -10.39 -44.70 24.00
CA ASN A 424 -9.66 -44.37 25.23
C ASN A 424 -9.70 -42.85 25.48
N THR A 425 -10.17 -42.47 26.68
CA THR A 425 -10.36 -41.08 27.13
C THR A 425 -9.04 -40.30 27.24
N ASP A 426 -7.91 -40.98 27.48
CA ASP A 426 -6.62 -40.31 27.65
C ASP A 426 -6.12 -39.68 26.34
N TYR A 427 -6.30 -40.37 25.21
CA TYR A 427 -5.98 -39.82 23.89
C TYR A 427 -6.95 -38.69 23.51
N GLY A 428 -8.21 -38.79 23.94
CA GLY A 428 -9.21 -37.74 23.75
C GLY A 428 -8.81 -36.45 24.46
N ARG A 429 -8.29 -36.56 25.69
CA ARG A 429 -7.75 -35.44 26.46
C ARG A 429 -6.52 -34.83 25.81
N GLN A 430 -5.55 -35.65 25.40
CA GLN A 430 -4.33 -35.17 24.74
C GLN A 430 -4.64 -34.40 23.45
N ALA A 431 -5.65 -34.82 22.68
CA ALA A 431 -6.07 -34.09 21.48
C ALA A 431 -6.57 -32.68 21.84
N LEU A 432 -7.41 -32.54 22.88
CA LEU A 432 -7.91 -31.24 23.34
C LEU A 432 -6.78 -30.38 23.95
N ASP A 433 -5.82 -30.98 24.65
CA ASP A 433 -4.62 -30.29 25.15
C ASP A 433 -3.78 -29.72 23.99
N ILE A 434 -3.64 -30.44 22.88
CA ILE A 434 -2.99 -29.94 21.65
C ILE A 434 -3.78 -28.75 21.08
N LEU A 435 -5.11 -28.86 21.03
CA LEU A 435 -5.98 -27.78 20.54
C LEU A 435 -5.93 -26.52 21.43
N ALA A 436 -5.68 -26.67 22.73
CA ALA A 436 -5.52 -25.55 23.65
C ALA A 436 -4.30 -24.67 23.31
N ILE A 437 -3.24 -25.26 22.73
CA ILE A 437 -2.03 -24.53 22.29
C ILE A 437 -2.33 -23.62 21.08
N ALA A 438 -3.48 -23.79 20.41
CA ALA A 438 -3.92 -22.91 19.32
C ALA A 438 -4.33 -21.49 19.80
N ALA A 439 -4.76 -21.33 21.05
CA ALA A 439 -5.23 -20.02 21.57
C ALA A 439 -4.21 -18.88 21.38
N PRO A 440 -2.93 -19.00 21.82
CA PRO A 440 -1.93 -17.95 21.63
C PRO A 440 -1.59 -17.66 20.16
N ILE A 441 -2.06 -18.48 19.21
CA ILE A 441 -1.88 -18.27 17.77
C ILE A 441 -3.09 -17.53 17.18
N LEU A 442 -4.31 -17.98 17.51
CA LEU A 442 -5.55 -17.42 16.98
C LEU A 442 -5.85 -15.99 17.46
N PHE A 443 -5.58 -15.68 18.73
CA PHE A 443 -5.89 -14.35 19.29
C PHE A 443 -5.04 -13.22 18.68
N PRO A 444 -3.70 -13.34 18.59
CA PRO A 444 -2.90 -12.35 17.86
C PRO A 444 -3.35 -12.23 16.40
N ARG A 445 -3.67 -13.35 15.74
CA ARG A 445 -4.13 -13.36 14.35
C ARG A 445 -5.37 -12.50 14.12
N LEU A 446 -6.31 -12.48 15.08
CA LEU A 446 -7.48 -11.59 15.03
C LEU A 446 -7.09 -10.10 14.97
N ALA A 447 -6.15 -9.68 15.82
CA ALA A 447 -5.73 -8.27 15.88
C ALA A 447 -5.13 -7.80 14.55
N PHE A 448 -4.34 -8.67 13.89
CA PHE A 448 -3.74 -8.38 12.60
C PHE A 448 -4.76 -8.35 11.45
N ASN A 449 -5.81 -9.19 11.51
CA ASN A 449 -6.90 -9.18 10.53
C ASN A 449 -7.78 -7.93 10.61
N LEU A 450 -7.96 -7.34 11.81
CA LEU A 450 -8.79 -6.16 12.02
C LEU A 450 -8.14 -4.83 11.63
N MET A 451 -6.80 -4.76 11.60
CA MET A 451 -6.06 -3.52 11.35
C MET A 451 -4.90 -3.67 10.35
N PRO A 452 -5.12 -4.20 9.13
CA PRO A 452 -4.03 -4.47 8.18
C PRO A 452 -3.32 -3.19 7.68
N GLU A 453 -4.00 -2.05 7.67
CA GLU A 453 -3.47 -0.78 7.14
C GLU A 453 -2.76 0.09 8.19
N ASN A 454 -2.64 -0.37 9.44
CA ASN A 454 -1.96 0.42 10.46
C ASN A 454 -0.44 0.33 10.26
N MET A 455 0.22 1.49 10.20
CA MET A 455 1.68 1.62 10.03
C MET A 455 2.45 0.76 11.05
N LEU A 456 1.91 0.63 12.27
CA LEU A 456 2.51 -0.19 13.32
C LEU A 456 2.69 -1.65 12.89
N PHE A 457 1.70 -2.25 12.24
CA PHE A 457 1.76 -3.66 11.83
C PHE A 457 2.65 -3.86 10.60
N ILE A 458 2.68 -2.89 9.69
CA ILE A 458 3.61 -2.89 8.56
C ILE A 458 5.05 -2.82 9.05
N ALA A 459 5.32 -1.95 10.02
CA ALA A 459 6.66 -1.80 10.60
C ALA A 459 7.07 -3.04 11.40
N LEU A 460 6.16 -3.58 12.24
CA LEU A 460 6.40 -4.82 12.98
C LEU A 460 6.74 -5.97 12.04
N ARG A 461 6.09 -6.05 10.87
CA ARG A 461 6.41 -7.07 9.87
C ARG A 461 7.87 -6.97 9.42
N ALA A 462 8.29 -5.83 8.90
CA ALA A 462 9.65 -5.68 8.41
C ALA A 462 10.73 -5.92 9.49
N MET A 463 10.41 -5.58 10.74
CA MET A 463 11.29 -5.73 11.90
C MET A 463 11.50 -7.20 12.35
N VAL A 464 10.51 -8.08 12.16
CA VAL A 464 10.61 -9.49 12.62
C VAL A 464 11.76 -10.23 11.94
N LYS A 465 12.06 -9.97 10.67
CA LYS A 465 13.19 -10.62 9.97
C LYS A 465 14.52 -10.33 10.67
N GLU A 466 14.73 -9.09 11.08
CA GLU A 466 15.93 -8.64 11.76
C GLU A 466 15.98 -9.19 13.19
N PHE A 467 14.83 -9.14 13.88
CA PHE A 467 14.66 -9.76 15.19
C PHE A 467 14.97 -11.25 15.17
N THR A 468 14.48 -12.01 14.18
CA THR A 468 14.75 -13.45 14.03
C THR A 468 16.23 -13.69 13.73
N ALA A 469 16.84 -12.94 12.82
CA ALA A 469 18.27 -13.09 12.51
C ALA A 469 19.16 -12.83 13.74
N LEU A 470 18.89 -11.76 14.48
CA LEU A 470 19.62 -11.44 15.72
C LEU A 470 19.34 -12.45 16.82
N SER A 471 18.10 -12.93 16.95
CA SER A 471 17.73 -13.97 17.92
C SER A 471 18.42 -15.29 17.61
N LEU A 472 18.58 -15.67 16.34
CA LEU A 472 19.33 -16.88 15.95
C LEU A 472 20.81 -16.76 16.30
N ILE A 473 21.42 -15.59 16.09
CA ILE A 473 22.80 -15.32 16.52
C ILE A 473 22.93 -15.40 18.04
N ALA A 474 21.97 -14.84 18.78
CA ALA A 474 21.92 -14.91 20.23
C ALA A 474 21.79 -16.37 20.71
N VAL A 475 20.86 -17.16 20.14
CA VAL A 475 20.69 -18.59 20.45
C VAL A 475 21.95 -19.40 20.11
N TRP A 476 22.62 -19.09 18.99
CA TRP A 476 23.90 -19.72 18.63
C TRP A 476 24.98 -19.43 19.68
N CYS A 477 25.11 -18.18 20.09
CA CYS A 477 26.01 -17.76 21.16
C CYS A 477 25.67 -18.46 22.49
N PHE A 478 24.37 -18.57 22.80
CA PHE A 478 23.87 -19.23 24.01
C PHE A 478 24.18 -20.71 24.02
N GLY A 479 24.09 -21.37 22.86
CA GLY A 479 24.53 -22.75 22.67
C GLY A 479 26.01 -22.92 23.04
N GLY A 480 26.86 -21.95 22.69
CA GLY A 480 28.28 -21.94 23.07
C GLY A 480 28.51 -21.84 24.58
N PHE A 481 27.80 -20.94 25.27
CA PHE A 481 27.86 -20.83 26.74
C PHE A 481 27.32 -22.08 27.43
N LEU A 482 26.22 -22.63 26.94
CA LEU A 482 25.62 -23.86 27.45
C LEU A 482 26.56 -25.05 27.28
N LEU A 483 27.22 -25.18 26.13
CA LEU A 483 28.20 -26.22 25.88
C LEU A 483 29.41 -26.09 26.81
N SER A 484 29.91 -24.86 27.00
CA SER A 484 31.02 -24.57 27.93
C SER A 484 30.68 -24.98 29.37
N LEU A 485 29.50 -24.58 29.87
CA LEU A 485 29.03 -24.95 31.21
C LEU A 485 28.81 -26.46 31.35
N LYS A 486 28.30 -27.12 30.29
CA LYS A 486 28.14 -28.58 30.28
C LYS A 486 29.48 -29.31 30.32
N TRP A 487 30.46 -28.86 29.54
CA TRP A 487 31.80 -29.45 29.55
C TRP A 487 32.50 -29.23 30.89
N LEU A 488 32.34 -28.05 31.47
CA LEU A 488 32.86 -27.75 32.80
C LEU A 488 32.21 -28.63 33.88
N SER A 489 30.89 -28.86 33.78
CA SER A 489 30.17 -29.79 34.65
C SER A 489 30.66 -31.24 34.55
N MET A 490 31.11 -31.69 33.37
CA MET A 490 31.64 -33.05 33.18
C MET A 490 33.09 -33.18 33.66
N GLY A 491 33.84 -32.08 33.72
CA GLY A 491 35.24 -32.06 34.17
C GLY A 491 35.42 -31.91 35.69
N ALA A 492 34.36 -31.57 36.43
CA ALA A 492 34.40 -31.43 37.88
C ALA A 492 34.40 -32.81 38.57
N ALA A 493 35.58 -33.27 38.98
CA ALA A 493 35.81 -34.59 39.59
C ALA A 493 35.20 -34.81 41.01
N HIS A 494 34.33 -33.92 41.49
CA HIS A 494 33.87 -33.89 42.89
C HIS A 494 32.36 -34.00 43.10
N VAL A 495 31.57 -34.32 42.08
CA VAL A 495 30.12 -34.53 42.25
C VAL A 495 29.75 -35.89 41.64
N ASP A 496 29.18 -36.75 42.47
CA ASP A 496 28.65 -38.04 42.08
C ASP A 496 27.76 -37.91 40.82
N SER A 497 27.95 -38.83 39.87
CA SER A 497 27.29 -38.89 38.56
C SER A 497 25.75 -38.81 38.53
N VAL A 498 25.10 -38.69 39.69
CA VAL A 498 23.65 -38.64 39.90
C VAL A 498 23.13 -37.19 40.03
N ASP A 499 23.95 -36.22 40.46
CA ASP A 499 23.52 -34.84 40.75
C ASP A 499 23.99 -33.79 39.72
N SER A 500 24.67 -34.19 38.64
CA SER A 500 25.02 -33.24 37.57
C SER A 500 23.72 -32.63 36.98
N PRO A 501 23.55 -31.30 37.00
CA PRO A 501 22.30 -30.69 36.58
C PRO A 501 22.03 -31.02 35.11
N ASN A 502 20.86 -31.59 34.85
CA ASN A 502 20.40 -31.91 33.49
C ASN A 502 20.60 -30.69 32.57
N THR A 503 21.00 -30.93 31.32
CA THR A 503 21.20 -29.86 30.32
C THR A 503 19.96 -28.96 30.19
N ILE A 504 18.77 -29.54 30.39
CA ILE A 504 17.48 -28.85 30.43
C ILE A 504 17.43 -27.84 31.60
N THR A 505 17.88 -28.23 32.79
CA THR A 505 17.91 -27.36 33.98
C THR A 505 18.87 -26.19 33.80
N VAL A 506 20.07 -26.44 33.24
CA VAL A 506 21.04 -25.37 32.94
C VAL A 506 20.49 -24.40 31.91
N SER A 507 19.86 -24.92 30.84
CA SER A 507 19.22 -24.08 29.82
C SER A 507 18.09 -23.23 30.39
N LYS A 508 17.34 -23.75 31.37
CA LYS A 508 16.28 -23.01 32.08
C LYS A 508 16.85 -21.84 32.89
N TRP A 509 17.95 -22.05 33.62
CA TRP A 509 18.61 -20.96 34.37
C TRP A 509 19.16 -19.88 33.45
N MET A 510 19.80 -20.27 32.34
CA MET A 510 20.30 -19.32 31.34
C MET A 510 19.15 -18.49 30.74
N LEU A 511 18.03 -19.14 30.40
CA LEU A 511 16.84 -18.47 29.88
C LEU A 511 16.26 -17.47 30.88
N TRP A 512 16.21 -17.81 32.16
CA TRP A 512 15.77 -16.88 33.20
C TRP A 512 16.68 -15.66 33.35
N ILE A 513 17.99 -15.85 33.25
CA ILE A 513 18.97 -14.74 33.27
C ILE A 513 18.77 -13.84 32.04
N TRP A 514 18.57 -14.41 30.85
CA TRP A 514 18.33 -13.65 29.61
C TRP A 514 17.07 -12.78 29.66
N PHE A 515 15.98 -13.30 30.22
CA PHE A 515 14.76 -12.51 30.41
C PHE A 515 14.82 -11.62 31.67
N GLY A 516 15.89 -11.69 32.46
CA GLY A 516 16.04 -10.94 33.71
C GLY A 516 15.05 -11.35 34.81
N LEU A 517 14.50 -12.56 34.74
CA LEU A 517 13.47 -13.06 35.66
C LEU A 517 14.07 -13.58 36.97
N ASP A 518 15.26 -14.17 36.92
CA ASP A 518 15.88 -14.83 38.06
C ASP A 518 17.42 -14.88 37.96
N GLY A 519 18.09 -14.79 39.12
CA GLY A 519 19.55 -14.85 39.30
C GLY A 519 20.06 -16.22 39.76
N THR A 520 19.18 -17.21 39.97
CA THR A 520 19.56 -18.56 40.46
C THR A 520 20.64 -19.27 39.63
N GLY A 521 20.77 -18.94 38.36
CA GLY A 521 21.85 -19.46 37.52
C GLY A 521 23.25 -19.02 37.96
N ILE A 522 23.38 -17.84 38.58
CA ILE A 522 24.65 -17.34 39.15
C ILE A 522 24.92 -18.01 40.51
N GLU A 523 23.89 -18.19 41.33
CA GLU A 523 24.02 -18.85 42.64
C GLU A 523 24.43 -20.32 42.53
N LYS A 524 23.93 -21.01 41.49
CA LYS A 524 24.27 -22.41 41.22
C LYS A 524 25.50 -22.56 40.33
N ALA A 525 26.07 -21.45 39.85
CA ALA A 525 27.26 -21.47 38.99
C ALA A 525 28.52 -22.06 39.66
N PRO A 526 28.80 -21.85 40.97
CA PRO A 526 29.95 -22.46 41.64
C PRO A 526 29.91 -23.99 41.65
N ALA A 527 28.72 -24.60 41.48
CA ALA A 527 28.55 -26.04 41.42
C ALA A 527 29.15 -26.68 40.16
N PHE A 528 29.32 -25.91 39.07
CA PHE A 528 30.01 -26.39 37.88
C PHE A 528 31.54 -26.36 38.06
N HIS A 529 32.04 -25.26 38.61
CA HIS A 529 33.44 -25.04 38.95
C HIS A 529 33.51 -23.77 39.81
N GLU A 530 34.28 -23.78 40.90
CA GLU A 530 34.30 -22.71 41.91
C GLU A 530 34.54 -21.31 41.31
N VAL A 531 35.48 -21.18 40.38
CA VAL A 531 35.85 -19.90 39.75
C VAL A 531 35.29 -19.71 38.34
N LEU A 532 35.47 -20.69 37.44
CA LEU A 532 35.13 -20.56 36.01
C LEU A 532 33.63 -20.56 35.74
N GLY A 533 32.82 -21.25 36.55
CA GLY A 533 31.37 -21.31 36.40
C GLY A 533 30.70 -19.94 36.61
N PRO A 534 30.91 -19.29 37.77
CA PRO A 534 30.41 -17.95 38.03
C PRO A 534 30.92 -16.91 37.03
N ALA A 535 32.20 -16.98 36.65
CA ALA A 535 32.77 -16.07 35.64
C ALA A 535 32.06 -16.18 34.29
N LEU A 536 31.82 -17.40 33.79
CA LEU A 536 31.08 -17.63 32.55
C LEU A 536 29.63 -17.15 32.63
N MET A 537 28.95 -17.35 33.77
CA MET A 537 27.56 -16.89 33.97
C MET A 537 27.46 -15.37 34.03
N VAL A 538 28.43 -14.68 34.63
CA VAL A 538 28.47 -13.20 34.65
C VAL A 538 28.75 -12.64 33.26
N VAL A 539 29.70 -13.23 32.52
CA VAL A 539 29.98 -12.85 31.12
C VAL A 539 28.75 -13.09 30.24
N TYR A 540 28.05 -14.21 30.44
CA TYR A 540 26.80 -14.50 29.77
C TYR A 540 25.72 -13.45 30.08
N ALA A 541 25.51 -13.10 31.35
CA ALA A 541 24.53 -12.09 31.74
C ALA A 541 24.85 -10.70 31.16
N PHE A 542 26.13 -10.32 31.14
CA PHE A 542 26.58 -9.08 30.53
C PHE A 542 26.34 -9.08 29.01
N LEU A 543 26.86 -10.07 28.28
CA LEU A 543 26.67 -10.16 26.83
C LEU A 543 25.19 -10.28 26.45
N GLY A 544 24.42 -11.02 27.24
CA GLY A 544 23.00 -11.22 27.06
C GLY A 544 22.22 -9.90 27.19
N ASN A 545 22.10 -9.44 28.44
CA ASN A 545 21.16 -8.38 28.80
C ASN A 545 21.64 -6.99 28.44
N THR A 546 22.97 -6.79 28.32
CA THR A 546 23.50 -5.47 27.93
C THR A 546 23.81 -5.42 26.44
N LEU A 547 24.63 -6.31 25.89
CA LEU A 547 25.06 -6.19 24.50
C LEU A 547 23.96 -6.61 23.51
N PHE A 548 23.46 -7.85 23.59
CA PHE A 548 22.49 -8.32 22.60
C PHE A 548 21.16 -7.57 22.67
N LEU A 549 20.66 -7.30 23.88
CA LEU A 549 19.42 -6.55 24.07
C LEU A 549 19.53 -5.11 23.52
N THR A 550 20.65 -4.40 23.78
CA THR A 550 20.83 -3.03 23.25
C THR A 550 21.00 -3.00 21.73
N ILE A 551 21.74 -3.95 21.15
CA ILE A 551 21.85 -4.09 19.68
C ILE A 551 20.48 -4.38 19.06
N LEU A 552 19.70 -5.27 19.68
CA LEU A 552 18.36 -5.61 19.23
C LEU A 552 17.44 -4.39 19.23
N ILE A 553 17.39 -3.63 20.34
CA ILE A 553 16.59 -2.40 20.43
C ILE A 553 17.08 -1.36 19.41
N SER A 554 18.39 -1.21 19.23
CA SER A 554 18.97 -0.22 18.32
C SER A 554 18.62 -0.51 16.85
N ILE A 555 18.78 -1.76 16.41
CA ILE A 555 18.46 -2.17 15.04
C ILE A 555 16.95 -2.01 14.79
N LEU A 556 16.12 -2.49 15.72
CA LEU A 556 14.66 -2.37 15.67
C LEU A 556 14.22 -0.90 15.56
N SER A 557 14.83 -0.01 16.34
CA SER A 557 14.53 1.42 16.33
C SER A 557 14.95 2.10 15.01
N ASN A 558 16.13 1.75 14.49
CA ASN A 558 16.61 2.26 13.21
C ASN A 558 15.68 1.83 12.06
N THR A 559 15.27 0.56 12.05
CA THR A 559 14.42 0.06 10.96
C THR A 559 12.98 0.55 11.06
N PHE A 560 12.43 0.67 12.27
CA PHE A 560 11.19 1.42 12.47
C PHE A 560 11.27 2.84 11.91
N SER A 561 12.37 3.56 12.18
CA SER A 561 12.55 4.96 11.74
C SER A 561 12.61 5.08 10.21
N GLN A 562 13.30 4.15 9.53
CA GLN A 562 13.36 4.12 8.06
C GLN A 562 12.00 3.80 7.43
N ILE A 563 11.26 2.84 7.99
CA ILE A 563 9.93 2.47 7.51
C ILE A 563 8.93 3.61 7.74
N ALA A 564 9.04 4.28 8.90
CA ALA A 564 8.19 5.42 9.22
C ALA A 564 8.41 6.60 8.25
N ALA A 565 9.64 6.81 7.77
CA ALA A 565 9.95 7.84 6.77
C ALA A 565 9.27 7.58 5.41
N ASP A 566 9.20 6.33 4.97
CA ASP A 566 8.60 5.93 3.69
C ASP A 566 7.15 5.39 3.82
N ALA A 567 6.52 5.56 4.99
CA ALA A 567 5.31 4.83 5.39
C ALA A 567 4.14 4.99 4.42
N THR A 568 3.91 6.18 3.87
CA THR A 568 2.79 6.42 2.94
C THR A 568 2.92 5.60 1.66
N SER A 569 4.12 5.58 1.09
CA SER A 569 4.44 4.81 -0.11
C SER A 569 4.41 3.30 0.15
N GLU A 570 4.85 2.87 1.34
CA GLU A 570 4.80 1.47 1.76
C GLU A 570 3.35 1.02 1.96
N ILE A 571 2.51 1.81 2.63
CA ILE A 571 1.07 1.51 2.82
C ILE A 571 0.37 1.36 1.47
N GLN A 572 0.62 2.29 0.53
CA GLN A 572 0.02 2.26 -0.80
C GLN A 572 0.53 1.08 -1.64
N PHE A 573 1.82 0.75 -1.53
CA PHE A 573 2.40 -0.45 -2.14
C PHE A 573 1.73 -1.71 -1.60
N ARG A 574 1.61 -1.85 -0.28
CA ARG A 574 0.97 -3.01 0.37
C ARG A 574 -0.49 -3.15 -0.02
N ARG A 575 -1.24 -2.05 -0.06
CA ARG A 575 -2.62 -2.04 -0.55
C ARG A 575 -2.69 -2.51 -2.00
N ALA A 576 -1.75 -2.10 -2.85
CA ALA A 576 -1.68 -2.55 -4.25
C ALA A 576 -1.42 -4.06 -4.35
N VAL A 577 -0.47 -4.58 -3.58
CA VAL A 577 -0.15 -6.02 -3.51
C VAL A 577 -1.36 -6.82 -3.06
N SER A 578 -1.97 -6.46 -1.93
CA SER A 578 -3.16 -7.15 -1.40
C SER A 578 -4.36 -7.08 -2.36
N THR A 579 -4.57 -5.94 -3.02
CA THR A 579 -5.61 -5.81 -4.05
C THR A 579 -5.33 -6.74 -5.22
N PHE A 580 -4.08 -6.81 -5.65
CA PHE A 580 -3.68 -7.65 -6.79
C PHE A 580 -3.79 -9.15 -6.47
N GLU A 581 -3.30 -9.59 -5.32
CA GLU A 581 -3.45 -10.96 -4.81
C GLU A 581 -4.93 -11.34 -4.68
N GLY A 582 -5.75 -10.43 -4.15
CA GLY A 582 -7.19 -10.62 -4.03
C GLY A 582 -7.92 -10.80 -5.36
N VAL A 583 -7.44 -10.19 -6.46
CA VAL A 583 -8.00 -10.45 -7.80
C VAL A 583 -7.48 -11.75 -8.40
N LYS A 584 -6.21 -12.10 -8.15
CA LYS A 584 -5.53 -13.25 -8.76
C LYS A 584 -5.95 -14.61 -8.16
N SER A 585 -6.71 -14.61 -7.08
CA SER A 585 -7.15 -15.81 -6.39
C SER A 585 -8.10 -16.71 -7.21
N ASP A 586 -7.92 -18.03 -7.13
CA ASP A 586 -8.68 -19.08 -7.81
C ASP A 586 -10.19 -19.10 -7.47
N SER A 587 -10.98 -19.67 -8.38
CA SER A 587 -12.39 -20.03 -8.23
C SER A 587 -12.68 -20.96 -7.05
N LEU A 588 -11.71 -21.74 -6.57
CA LEU A 588 -11.87 -22.58 -5.37
C LEU A 588 -12.21 -21.73 -4.13
N PHE A 589 -11.66 -20.51 -4.04
CA PHE A 589 -11.96 -19.55 -2.97
C PHE A 589 -13.37 -18.95 -3.03
N ALA A 590 -14.11 -19.18 -4.11
CA ALA A 590 -15.51 -18.73 -4.17
C ALA A 590 -16.42 -19.58 -3.25
N TYR A 591 -15.91 -20.71 -2.75
CA TYR A 591 -16.57 -21.54 -1.76
C TYR A 591 -16.17 -21.10 -0.35
N PHE A 592 -17.17 -20.76 0.47
CA PHE A 592 -16.94 -20.38 1.87
C PHE A 592 -16.32 -21.55 2.67
N SER A 593 -15.55 -21.27 3.73
CA SER A 593 -14.70 -22.23 4.47
C SER A 593 -15.34 -23.50 5.09
N PRO A 594 -16.65 -23.78 5.06
CA PRO A 594 -17.17 -25.15 5.26
C PRO A 594 -17.67 -25.82 3.96
N PHE A 595 -18.03 -25.03 2.95
CA PHE A 595 -18.55 -25.51 1.68
C PHE A 595 -17.45 -25.77 0.63
N ASN A 596 -16.23 -25.28 0.87
CA ASN A 596 -15.07 -25.58 0.04
C ASN A 596 -14.67 -27.06 0.06
N LEU A 597 -14.92 -27.80 1.16
CA LEU A 597 -14.81 -29.26 1.17
C LEU A 597 -15.71 -29.88 0.10
N VAL A 598 -16.96 -29.42 0.00
CA VAL A 598 -17.91 -29.90 -1.00
C VAL A 598 -17.40 -29.57 -2.40
N GLY A 599 -16.86 -28.35 -2.59
CA GLY A 599 -16.20 -27.95 -3.83
C GLY A 599 -15.11 -28.94 -4.24
N LEU A 600 -14.15 -29.23 -3.37
CA LEU A 600 -13.04 -30.13 -3.68
C LEU A 600 -13.50 -31.58 -3.88
N PHE A 601 -14.26 -32.15 -2.96
CA PHE A 601 -14.65 -33.57 -3.01
C PHE A 601 -15.70 -33.88 -4.08
N VAL A 602 -16.50 -32.90 -4.51
CA VAL A 602 -17.54 -33.12 -5.54
C VAL A 602 -17.12 -32.60 -6.91
N LEU A 603 -16.50 -31.42 -7.03
CA LEU A 603 -16.20 -30.83 -8.35
C LEU A 603 -14.94 -31.41 -8.99
N LEU A 604 -13.91 -31.73 -8.18
CA LEU A 604 -12.67 -32.31 -8.69
C LEU A 604 -12.89 -33.65 -9.41
N PRO A 605 -13.62 -34.64 -8.85
CA PRO A 605 -13.92 -35.86 -9.60
C PRO A 605 -14.85 -35.59 -10.79
N LEU A 606 -15.78 -34.64 -10.67
CA LEU A 606 -16.73 -34.29 -11.73
C LEU A 606 -16.05 -33.65 -12.96
N LYS A 607 -14.90 -32.99 -12.78
CA LYS A 607 -14.06 -32.45 -13.86
C LYS A 607 -13.61 -33.54 -14.86
N PHE A 608 -13.32 -34.75 -14.37
CA PHE A 608 -12.89 -35.85 -15.24
C PHE A 608 -14.04 -36.48 -16.03
N ILE A 609 -15.28 -36.26 -15.59
CA ILE A 609 -16.48 -36.88 -16.18
C ILE A 609 -17.18 -35.91 -17.15
N LEU A 610 -17.17 -34.60 -16.86
CA LEU A 610 -17.94 -33.60 -17.61
C LEU A 610 -17.14 -32.84 -18.67
N THR A 611 -17.84 -32.38 -19.71
CA THR A 611 -17.29 -31.40 -20.66
C THR A 611 -17.08 -30.04 -19.99
N PRO A 612 -16.09 -29.22 -20.43
CA PRO A 612 -15.79 -27.91 -19.81
C PRO A 612 -16.99 -26.97 -19.70
N ARG A 613 -17.93 -27.04 -20.66
CA ARG A 613 -19.15 -26.22 -20.67
C ARG A 613 -20.12 -26.57 -19.55
N TRP A 614 -20.35 -27.86 -19.35
CA TRP A 614 -21.26 -28.35 -18.31
C TRP A 614 -20.64 -28.20 -16.93
N PHE A 615 -19.32 -28.41 -16.83
CA PHE A 615 -18.55 -28.13 -15.62
C PHE A 615 -18.72 -26.68 -15.17
N HIS A 616 -18.46 -25.71 -16.05
CA HIS A 616 -18.66 -24.27 -15.81
C HIS A 616 -20.09 -23.95 -15.33
N LYS A 617 -21.11 -24.52 -16.00
CA LYS A 617 -22.51 -24.28 -15.67
C LYS A 617 -22.88 -24.81 -14.28
N ILE A 618 -22.41 -26.00 -13.92
CA ILE A 618 -22.65 -26.61 -12.61
C ILE A 618 -21.92 -25.82 -11.53
N ASN A 619 -20.64 -25.50 -11.74
CA ASN A 619 -19.83 -24.70 -10.83
C ASN A 619 -20.55 -23.38 -10.50
N ILE A 620 -20.87 -22.56 -11.51
CA ILE A 620 -21.58 -21.29 -11.30
C ILE A 620 -22.90 -21.49 -10.56
N THR A 621 -23.66 -22.54 -10.88
CA THR A 621 -24.95 -22.78 -10.24
C THR A 621 -24.78 -23.08 -8.76
N ILE A 622 -23.81 -23.93 -8.41
CA ILE A 622 -23.51 -24.26 -7.02
C ILE A 622 -23.06 -23.00 -6.28
N VAL A 623 -22.12 -22.23 -6.84
CA VAL A 623 -21.63 -21.05 -6.11
C VAL A 623 -22.72 -19.98 -5.94
N ARG A 624 -23.60 -19.81 -6.93
CA ARG A 624 -24.76 -18.91 -6.81
C ARG A 624 -25.74 -19.35 -5.74
N ILE A 625 -25.98 -20.66 -5.59
CA ILE A 625 -26.91 -21.19 -4.58
C ILE A 625 -26.31 -21.01 -3.19
N LEU A 626 -25.05 -21.42 -2.99
CA LEU A 626 -24.38 -21.35 -1.69
C LEU A 626 -24.21 -19.90 -1.21
N ASN A 627 -23.85 -19.00 -2.11
CA ASN A 627 -23.62 -17.59 -1.77
C ASN A 627 -24.82 -16.69 -2.07
N ALA A 628 -26.01 -17.24 -2.34
CA ALA A 628 -27.22 -16.44 -2.61
C ALA A 628 -27.48 -15.34 -1.57
N PRO A 629 -27.45 -15.60 -0.23
CA PRO A 629 -27.71 -14.53 0.75
C PRO A 629 -26.63 -13.46 0.73
N LEU A 630 -25.37 -13.85 0.61
CA LEU A 630 -24.23 -12.94 0.55
C LEU A 630 -24.27 -12.07 -0.71
N LEU A 631 -24.52 -12.68 -1.88
CA LEU A 631 -24.65 -11.99 -3.16
C LEU A 631 -25.81 -10.99 -3.16
N LEU A 632 -26.94 -11.32 -2.54
CA LEU A 632 -28.06 -10.39 -2.38
C LEU A 632 -27.69 -9.18 -1.51
N CYS A 633 -26.99 -9.41 -0.39
CA CYS A 633 -26.47 -8.33 0.45
C CYS A 633 -25.49 -7.43 -0.31
N ILE A 634 -24.57 -8.02 -1.08
CA ILE A 634 -23.62 -7.28 -1.92
C ILE A 634 -24.37 -6.47 -2.98
N ALA A 635 -25.31 -7.08 -3.72
CA ALA A 635 -26.09 -6.39 -4.75
C ALA A 635 -26.89 -5.21 -4.17
N TRP A 636 -27.45 -5.36 -2.98
CA TRP A 636 -28.16 -4.29 -2.28
C TRP A 636 -27.22 -3.15 -1.86
N TYR A 637 -26.04 -3.49 -1.33
CA TYR A 637 -25.03 -2.52 -0.93
C TYR A 637 -24.47 -1.75 -2.15
N GLU A 638 -24.09 -2.46 -3.21
CA GLU A 638 -23.49 -1.86 -4.41
C GLU A 638 -24.44 -0.93 -5.15
N ARG A 639 -25.72 -1.29 -5.27
CA ARG A 639 -26.73 -0.42 -5.90
C ARG A 639 -26.96 0.89 -5.14
N ARG A 640 -26.62 0.95 -3.85
CA ARG A 640 -26.73 2.15 -3.02
C ARG A 640 -25.45 2.99 -2.98
N TYR A 641 -24.29 2.36 -3.04
CA TYR A 641 -23.01 3.02 -2.71
C TYR A 641 -21.95 3.02 -3.81
N LEU A 642 -22.02 2.16 -4.84
CA LEU A 642 -20.94 2.06 -5.83
C LEU A 642 -20.92 3.27 -6.79
N TRP A 643 -22.10 3.76 -7.17
CA TRP A 643 -22.30 4.94 -8.03
C TRP A 643 -23.38 5.85 -7.45
N LYS A 644 -23.03 7.13 -7.26
CA LYS A 644 -24.01 8.15 -6.91
C LYS A 644 -24.63 8.67 -8.21
N PRO A 645 -25.93 9.00 -8.25
CA PRO A 645 -26.50 9.67 -9.40
C PRO A 645 -25.76 11.01 -9.62
N ALA A 646 -25.36 11.27 -10.87
CA ALA A 646 -24.80 12.56 -11.24
C ALA A 646 -25.82 13.64 -10.87
N ARG A 647 -25.42 14.63 -10.08
CA ARG A 647 -26.24 15.83 -9.88
C ARG A 647 -26.30 16.53 -11.24
N LYS A 648 -27.44 16.48 -11.92
CA LYS A 648 -27.63 17.25 -13.16
C LYS A 648 -27.41 18.73 -12.82
N PRO A 649 -26.51 19.46 -13.52
CA PRO A 649 -26.48 20.90 -13.40
C PRO A 649 -27.82 21.41 -13.94
N VAL A 650 -28.66 21.93 -13.06
CA VAL A 650 -29.92 22.55 -13.45
C VAL A 650 -29.58 23.89 -14.10
N GLY A 651 -29.29 23.86 -15.39
CA GLY A 651 -29.23 25.04 -16.23
C GLY A 651 -30.63 25.61 -16.40
N GLY A 652 -30.87 26.78 -15.80
CA GLY A 652 -31.91 27.71 -16.24
C GLY A 652 -33.34 27.44 -15.76
N LEU A 653 -33.83 28.39 -14.95
CA LEU A 653 -35.24 28.70 -14.65
C LEU A 653 -35.97 27.83 -13.60
N GLY A 654 -36.04 28.38 -12.39
CA GLY A 654 -37.30 28.45 -11.63
C GLY A 654 -37.71 27.24 -10.78
N LEU A 655 -37.55 27.40 -9.46
CA LEU A 655 -38.42 26.89 -8.38
C LEU A 655 -38.78 25.40 -8.37
N SER A 656 -38.14 24.64 -7.49
CA SER A 656 -38.79 23.95 -6.35
C SER A 656 -37.84 22.93 -5.73
N HIS A 657 -37.33 23.21 -4.53
CA HIS A 657 -36.86 22.16 -3.62
C HIS A 657 -37.72 22.20 -2.36
N SER A 658 -38.88 21.55 -2.44
CA SER A 658 -39.66 21.18 -1.28
C SER A 658 -39.06 19.93 -0.62
N LYS A 659 -38.62 20.12 0.62
CA LYS A 659 -38.66 19.18 1.75
C LYS A 659 -37.92 17.83 1.63
N MET A 660 -36.70 17.81 2.20
CA MET A 660 -36.31 16.72 3.12
C MET A 660 -35.60 17.31 4.35
N LYS A 661 -36.39 17.97 5.20
CA LYS A 661 -35.96 18.55 6.47
C LYS A 661 -35.96 17.44 7.53
N GLY A 662 -34.91 16.63 7.55
CA GLY A 662 -34.76 15.54 8.53
C GLY A 662 -33.33 15.12 8.85
N TRP A 663 -32.36 15.41 7.99
CA TRP A 663 -30.95 15.00 8.17
C TRP A 663 -29.96 16.17 8.00
N GLY A 664 -30.41 17.40 8.22
CA GLY A 664 -29.56 18.60 8.02
C GLY A 664 -28.72 19.01 9.24
N TRP A 665 -29.12 18.61 10.45
CA TRP A 665 -28.48 19.07 11.70
C TRP A 665 -27.12 18.44 12.01
N TRP A 666 -26.81 17.25 11.48
CA TRP A 666 -25.48 16.63 11.65
C TRP A 666 -24.41 17.31 10.76
N ASN A 667 -24.80 17.87 9.61
CA ASN A 667 -23.88 18.61 8.74
C ASN A 667 -23.54 20.01 9.28
N THR A 668 -24.27 20.51 10.27
CA THR A 668 -23.98 21.79 10.94
C THR A 668 -22.81 21.67 11.94
N PHE A 669 -22.41 20.45 12.31
CA PHE A 669 -21.29 20.22 13.24
C PHE A 669 -19.91 20.12 12.57
N ASN A 670 -19.84 20.23 11.24
CA ASN A 670 -18.56 20.20 10.54
C ASN A 670 -18.08 21.64 10.30
N ALA A 671 -17.16 22.12 11.14
CA ALA A 671 -16.60 23.49 11.08
C ALA A 671 -15.94 23.83 9.73
N HIS A 672 -15.69 22.82 8.88
CA HIS A 672 -15.11 22.98 7.55
C HIS A 672 -16.13 22.87 6.39
N ALA A 673 -17.41 22.65 6.68
CA ALA A 673 -18.45 22.55 5.65
C ALA A 673 -18.64 23.86 4.85
N GLU A 674 -18.39 25.02 5.46
CA GLU A 674 -18.47 26.32 4.79
C GLU A 674 -17.34 26.51 3.77
N ILE A 675 -16.13 26.04 4.09
CA ILE A 675 -14.99 26.07 3.16
C ILE A 675 -15.31 25.21 1.93
N GLN A 676 -15.92 24.05 2.13
CA GLN A 676 -16.26 23.14 1.05
C GLN A 676 -17.36 23.72 0.14
N LYS A 677 -18.37 24.38 0.71
CA LYS A 677 -19.42 25.07 -0.06
C LYS A 677 -18.90 26.15 -1.01
N VAL A 678 -17.84 26.87 -0.64
CA VAL A 678 -17.23 27.90 -1.50
C VAL A 678 -16.72 27.31 -2.82
N PHE A 679 -16.29 26.05 -2.82
CA PHE A 679 -15.79 25.36 -4.01
C PHE A 679 -16.88 24.51 -4.72
N ASP A 680 -18.03 24.29 -4.06
CA ASP A 680 -19.19 23.62 -4.66
C ASP A 680 -20.04 24.58 -5.51
N GLU A 681 -19.93 25.89 -5.29
CA GLU A 681 -20.62 26.93 -6.05
C GLU A 681 -19.71 27.49 -7.15
N ASP A 682 -20.23 27.60 -8.38
CA ASP A 682 -19.49 28.21 -9.48
C ASP A 682 -19.27 29.71 -9.17
N PRO A 683 -18.03 30.24 -9.33
CA PRO A 683 -17.77 31.64 -9.08
C PRO A 683 -18.58 32.50 -10.07
N PRO A 684 -19.20 33.61 -9.61
CA PRO A 684 -19.91 34.52 -10.50
C PRO A 684 -18.95 35.10 -11.55
N GLU A 685 -19.45 35.33 -12.77
CA GLU A 685 -18.66 35.78 -13.93
C GLU A 685 -17.79 37.02 -13.64
N GLU A 686 -18.23 37.91 -12.74
CA GLU A 686 -17.46 39.09 -12.33
C GLU A 686 -16.19 38.73 -11.55
N VAL A 687 -16.25 37.70 -10.69
CA VAL A 687 -15.10 37.22 -9.92
C VAL A 687 -14.09 36.53 -10.84
N LEU A 688 -14.57 35.75 -11.82
CA LEU A 688 -13.71 35.14 -12.84
C LEU A 688 -12.97 36.20 -13.66
N ARG A 689 -13.69 37.25 -14.09
CA ARG A 689 -13.10 38.36 -14.85
C ARG A 689 -12.04 39.11 -14.06
N GLN A 690 -12.27 39.32 -12.76
CA GLN A 690 -11.29 39.96 -11.88
C GLN A 690 -10.04 39.10 -11.68
N ILE A 691 -10.20 37.78 -11.54
CA ILE A 691 -9.07 36.84 -11.44
C ILE A 691 -8.25 36.85 -12.73
N GLU A 692 -8.89 36.80 -13.91
CA GLU A 692 -8.19 36.87 -15.20
C GLU A 692 -7.38 38.17 -15.36
N GLU A 693 -7.94 39.32 -14.93
CA GLU A 693 -7.24 40.60 -14.96
C GLU A 693 -6.04 40.65 -14.00
N GLU A 694 -6.13 40.02 -12.82
CA GLU A 694 -5.05 39.92 -11.84
C GLU A 694 -3.93 38.94 -12.27
N ASP A 695 -4.29 37.79 -12.86
CA ASP A 695 -3.34 36.79 -13.38
C ASP A 695 -2.53 37.34 -14.58
N ASP A 696 -3.18 38.06 -15.50
CA ASP A 696 -2.50 38.74 -16.64
C ASP A 696 -1.47 39.78 -16.15
N LEU A 697 -1.73 40.42 -15.01
CA LEU A 697 -0.82 41.35 -14.35
C LEU A 697 0.37 40.61 -13.71
N GLU A 698 0.16 39.45 -13.08
CA GLU A 698 1.21 38.64 -12.48
C GLU A 698 2.16 38.03 -13.53
N ASP A 699 1.63 37.52 -14.64
CA ASP A 699 2.44 36.98 -15.74
C ASP A 699 3.34 38.06 -16.36
N ALA A 700 2.82 39.28 -16.52
CA ALA A 700 3.61 40.42 -16.97
C ALA A 700 4.71 40.83 -15.98
N ILE A 701 4.51 40.59 -14.68
CA ILE A 701 5.52 40.84 -13.63
C ILE A 701 6.58 39.73 -13.64
N LEU A 702 6.17 38.46 -13.73
CA LEU A 702 7.07 37.31 -13.81
C LEU A 702 7.96 37.37 -15.06
N GLU A 703 7.39 37.69 -16.22
CA GLU A 703 8.14 37.84 -17.47
C GLU A 703 9.20 38.95 -17.36
N ASN A 704 8.88 40.06 -16.68
CA ASN A 704 9.83 41.13 -16.39
C ASN A 704 10.90 40.75 -15.36
N SER A 705 10.59 39.92 -14.35
CA SER A 705 11.55 39.42 -13.37
C SER A 705 12.57 38.44 -13.96
N PHE A 706 12.15 37.58 -14.90
CA PHE A 706 13.05 36.68 -15.63
C PHE A 706 13.88 37.41 -16.71
N ALA A 707 13.33 38.45 -17.34
CA ALA A 707 14.08 39.33 -18.24
C ALA A 707 15.21 40.09 -17.51
N GLY A 708 14.99 40.49 -16.25
CA GLY A 708 16.00 41.14 -15.41
C GLY A 708 17.22 40.25 -15.11
N THR A 709 17.01 38.94 -14.96
CA THR A 709 18.10 37.97 -14.74
C THR A 709 18.89 37.67 -16.02
N ALA A 710 18.24 37.63 -17.18
CA ALA A 710 18.90 37.53 -18.48
C ALA A 710 19.72 38.81 -18.83
N ALA A 711 19.20 39.99 -18.49
CA ALA A 711 19.90 41.27 -18.68
C ALA A 711 21.07 41.49 -17.71
N ALA A 712 21.08 40.83 -16.54
CA ALA A 712 22.22 40.78 -15.63
C ALA A 712 23.34 39.86 -16.16
N LEU A 713 22.97 38.73 -16.78
CA LEU A 713 23.92 37.82 -17.44
C LEU A 713 24.53 38.40 -18.73
N ALA A 714 23.79 39.25 -19.45
CA ALA A 714 24.30 39.97 -20.62
C ALA A 714 25.29 41.09 -20.26
N ARG A 715 25.23 41.63 -19.04
CA ARG A 715 26.12 42.72 -18.57
C ARG A 715 27.50 42.25 -18.07
N SER A 716 27.75 40.94 -17.99
CA SER A 716 29.05 40.39 -17.57
C SER A 716 29.98 39.95 -18.72
N ARG A 717 29.66 40.29 -19.98
CA ARG A 717 30.55 40.05 -21.12
C ARG A 717 31.32 41.32 -21.50
N SER A 718 32.62 41.31 -21.22
CA SER A 718 33.61 42.30 -21.65
C SER A 718 33.58 42.49 -23.19
N PRO A 719 33.59 43.72 -23.71
CA PRO A 719 33.72 43.97 -25.14
C PRO A 719 35.19 44.00 -25.55
N GLY A 720 35.64 42.95 -26.22
CA GLY A 720 36.96 42.88 -26.85
C GLY A 720 36.92 42.10 -28.18
N ASN A 721 37.40 42.76 -29.24
CA ASN A 721 37.65 42.27 -30.60
C ASN A 721 36.47 42.12 -31.60
N ALA A 722 36.26 43.22 -32.34
CA ALA A 722 36.37 43.36 -33.81
C ALA A 722 35.73 42.34 -34.77
N GLY A 723 34.93 42.87 -35.71
CA GLY A 723 34.95 42.41 -37.11
C GLY A 723 33.62 42.21 -37.83
N SER A 724 33.13 43.28 -38.47
CA SER A 724 32.41 43.34 -39.76
C SER A 724 31.13 42.50 -40.03
N ALA A 725 30.16 43.22 -40.62
CA ALA A 725 29.12 42.78 -41.57
C ALA A 725 27.72 42.38 -41.03
N GLY A 726 26.69 43.01 -41.61
CA GLY A 726 25.39 42.36 -41.84
C GLY A 726 24.15 43.07 -41.29
N VAL A 727 23.54 43.93 -42.09
CA VAL A 727 22.18 44.47 -41.94
C VAL A 727 21.13 43.36 -42.13
N GLY A 728 20.04 43.34 -41.34
CA GLY A 728 18.84 42.57 -41.70
C GLY A 728 17.82 42.35 -40.58
N GLN A 729 16.66 42.98 -40.71
CA GLN A 729 15.44 42.81 -39.90
C GLN A 729 14.91 41.36 -39.87
N ALA A 730 14.31 40.95 -38.74
CA ALA A 730 13.21 39.97 -38.74
C ALA A 730 12.26 40.15 -37.54
N LYS A 731 11.02 40.55 -37.85
CA LYS A 731 9.83 40.57 -36.98
C LYS A 731 9.49 39.14 -36.53
N ALA A 732 9.32 38.91 -35.22
CA ALA A 732 8.63 37.74 -34.70
C ALA A 732 7.14 38.06 -34.56
N ARG A 733 6.33 37.32 -35.32
CA ARG A 733 4.89 37.50 -35.54
C ARG A 733 4.15 36.51 -34.63
N ARG A 734 3.27 37.01 -33.74
CA ARG A 734 2.26 36.21 -33.03
C ARG A 734 1.45 35.38 -34.03
N ARG A 735 1.21 34.10 -33.73
CA ARG A 735 0.12 33.32 -34.34
C ARG A 735 -0.60 32.49 -33.27
N ARG A 736 -1.87 32.85 -33.07
CA ARG A 736 -2.93 32.02 -32.51
C ARG A 736 -3.35 30.93 -33.51
N LEU A 737 -3.84 29.83 -32.96
CA LEU A 737 -4.58 28.76 -33.63
C LEU A 737 -5.94 29.25 -34.17
N SER A 738 -6.37 28.75 -35.33
CA SER A 738 -7.65 28.03 -35.53
C SER A 738 -8.01 27.82 -37.03
N SER A 739 -8.53 26.62 -37.28
CA SER A 739 -9.52 26.18 -38.30
C SER A 739 -9.24 26.33 -39.81
N VAL A 740 -9.20 25.17 -40.50
CA VAL A 740 -10.18 24.65 -41.49
C VAL A 740 -9.47 23.74 -42.52
N CYS A 741 -10.08 22.56 -42.73
CA CYS A 741 -9.81 21.45 -43.65
C CYS A 741 -8.71 20.46 -43.28
#